data_AF-A0A5J4T260-F1
#
_entry.id   AF-A0A5J4T260-F1
#
_cell.length_a   1.000
_cell.length_b   1.000
_cell.length_c   1.000
_cell.angle_alpha   90.00
_cell.angle_beta   90.00
_cell.angle_gamma   90.00
#
_symmetry.space_group_name_H-M   'P 1'
#
loop_
_entity.id
_entity.type
_entity.pdbx_description
1 polymer ?
#
loop_
_entity_poly.entity_id
_entity_poly.type
_entity_poly.pdbx_seq_one_letter_code
_entity_poly.pdbx_strand_id
1 'polypeptide(L)'
;MKKIISHIFIVLSFVSFIAGCERDKLLSDESIALNAVKLQLNTTRAYDSPTLQEPNHRPNWVLEVQTEENTLTNYIFSKLELQWVPETTPIVFPNANSVYDIKFILRAPMSMYNEGQNGTLNGLFEADTLEGILKNQSPRQITPYVSLSHLNSLVELVFDASVRDKITDITIEGSNVHLCYIDNGVYQFIACREKQQIILAIKYKGEDCQCILDFPLGTQANRWYEIPVSIVVPDTGIEKFVSGVPQVVRWSEEPINGQYTIDNGNVSIVVEGYTKTIGVNFLGDEHQHQLEPYSIISGEKAVYYCPLSDDGQKQIIEGIQLKALGTPPISIGRTIEETTNDISLKVGEAGNLLFRTDAEDFRLINTIAELQLISDNEDNLKVAYKQESDIDFMSKPIAWTPIGRDESSPFSGLYVGNGYKISNMYVSKSLPLSDSEISQGLKEEEIIGFFGYNTGEISNLHLASGELRVNIISENMSRKELYDYSIGTICGHNNGIIKFSYNSDYSLYLHIEPSEKPASFYVGGISGKNEYEITSCLNNSKIEIIDNEGKGDLRVGGLIGLSFNKPDNRGSMPCACTNHGELSVRTEKGIGRSTHGIGGLIGEMVVEVSEEGIHSTNFLNSYNSGTITYTIGSQVYIVGGVIGILEKLQNIYLENLYNVGEMYISSDRQTTSSNEGYLAWLLGKIEWDDDIQLSNNIGELYYDYDVTRMNKNEEGFIIVDRPIGNLTEENPPEAELNMRLKKFSDNDWPIWPSTDSHQHETWVNLGDWNDGHPVYPKLKIDYYN
;
A
#
# COMPACT_ATOMS: atom_id res chain seq x y z
N MET A 1 71.37 11.57 -35.79
CA MET A 1 71.09 11.49 -34.34
C MET A 1 69.77 12.19 -33.96
N LYS A 2 68.67 11.91 -34.68
CA LYS A 2 67.28 12.23 -34.30
C LYS A 2 66.23 11.30 -34.97
N LYS A 3 66.66 10.12 -35.44
CA LYS A 3 65.80 9.11 -36.11
C LYS A 3 66.03 7.65 -35.66
N ILE A 4 66.82 7.43 -34.61
CA ILE A 4 67.13 6.09 -34.07
C ILE A 4 66.35 5.79 -32.76
N ILE A 5 65.68 6.78 -32.16
CA ILE A 5 64.86 6.59 -30.96
C ILE A 5 63.45 6.06 -31.29
N SER A 6 62.96 6.24 -32.52
CA SER A 6 61.60 5.82 -32.88
C SER A 6 61.46 4.33 -33.27
N HIS A 7 62.56 3.60 -33.47
CA HIS A 7 62.52 2.18 -33.88
C HIS A 7 62.83 1.21 -32.72
N ILE A 8 63.43 1.68 -31.62
CA ILE A 8 63.66 0.85 -30.42
C ILE A 8 62.39 0.76 -29.56
N PHE A 9 61.52 1.78 -29.57
CA PHE A 9 60.23 1.74 -28.87
C PHE A 9 59.14 0.92 -29.58
N ILE A 10 59.28 0.62 -30.88
CA ILE A 10 58.30 -0.23 -31.59
C ILE A 10 58.65 -1.72 -31.44
N VAL A 11 59.94 -2.05 -31.25
CA VAL A 11 60.38 -3.45 -31.10
C VAL A 11 60.28 -3.95 -29.66
N LEU A 12 60.43 -3.08 -28.64
CA LEU A 12 60.19 -3.48 -27.25
C LEU A 12 58.70 -3.63 -26.91
N SER A 13 57.81 -2.84 -27.52
CA SER A 13 56.37 -2.98 -27.32
C SER A 13 55.79 -4.24 -27.97
N PHE A 14 56.46 -4.82 -28.98
CA PHE A 14 56.03 -6.07 -29.61
C PHE A 14 56.52 -7.33 -28.88
N VAL A 15 57.58 -7.24 -28.07
CA VAL A 15 58.07 -8.38 -27.27
C VAL A 15 57.38 -8.45 -25.90
N SER A 16 56.89 -7.33 -25.36
CA SER A 16 56.04 -7.33 -24.15
C SER A 16 54.61 -7.84 -24.40
N PHE A 17 54.14 -7.85 -25.65
CA PHE A 17 52.80 -8.33 -26.00
C PHE A 17 52.73 -9.83 -26.30
N ILE A 18 53.87 -10.51 -26.48
CA ILE A 18 53.92 -11.96 -26.80
C ILE A 18 54.36 -12.80 -25.59
N ALA A 19 54.91 -12.20 -24.53
CA ALA A 19 55.16 -12.89 -23.26
C ALA A 19 53.94 -12.94 -22.31
N GLY A 20 52.78 -12.43 -22.75
CA GLY A 20 51.48 -12.57 -22.07
C GLY A 20 50.57 -13.63 -22.68
N CYS A 21 50.97 -14.28 -23.77
CA CYS A 21 50.16 -15.25 -24.51
C CYS A 21 50.88 -16.58 -24.64
N GLU A 22 51.11 -17.27 -23.51
CA GLU A 22 51.45 -18.70 -23.54
C GLU A 22 51.08 -19.37 -22.21
N ARG A 23 49.79 -19.26 -21.86
CA ARG A 23 49.11 -20.27 -21.02
C ARG A 23 47.68 -20.58 -21.48
N ASP A 24 47.30 -20.18 -22.70
CA ASP A 24 46.14 -20.73 -23.40
C ASP A 24 46.51 -22.09 -23.97
N LYS A 25 46.57 -23.06 -23.07
CA LYS A 25 46.65 -24.47 -23.40
C LYS A 25 45.29 -24.87 -23.95
N LEU A 26 45.08 -24.67 -25.26
CA LEU A 26 44.04 -25.30 -26.09
C LEU A 26 42.80 -25.75 -25.31
N LEU A 27 42.10 -24.76 -24.76
CA LEU A 27 40.72 -24.91 -24.32
C LEU A 27 39.90 -24.97 -25.61
N SER A 28 39.13 -26.03 -25.80
CA SER A 28 38.16 -26.10 -26.90
C SER A 28 37.28 -24.83 -26.87
N ASP A 29 36.69 -24.45 -28.00
CA ASP A 29 35.74 -23.30 -28.15
C ASP A 29 34.54 -23.33 -27.16
N GLU A 30 34.51 -24.28 -26.22
CA GLU A 30 33.50 -24.52 -25.22
C GLU A 30 33.95 -24.24 -23.77
N SER A 31 35.21 -23.90 -23.48
CA SER A 31 35.70 -23.73 -22.09
C SER A 31 36.17 -22.31 -21.73
N ILE A 32 35.86 -21.85 -20.51
CA ILE A 32 36.06 -20.46 -20.04
C ILE A 32 36.75 -20.46 -18.66
N ALA A 33 37.70 -19.56 -18.43
CA ALA A 33 38.41 -19.42 -17.15
C ALA A 33 37.92 -18.23 -16.31
N LEU A 34 37.80 -18.41 -14.99
CA LEU A 34 37.50 -17.34 -14.03
C LEU A 34 38.78 -16.55 -13.70
N ASN A 35 39.08 -15.51 -14.48
CA ASN A 35 40.35 -14.78 -14.36
C ASN A 35 40.35 -13.66 -13.32
N ALA A 36 39.19 -13.11 -13.00
CA ALA A 36 39.06 -12.05 -12.01
C ALA A 36 37.65 -12.04 -11.39
N VAL A 37 37.57 -11.58 -10.14
CA VAL A 37 36.32 -11.49 -9.37
C VAL A 37 36.26 -10.13 -8.67
N LYS A 38 35.10 -9.48 -8.74
CA LYS A 38 34.80 -8.30 -7.92
C LYS A 38 33.96 -8.73 -6.73
N LEU A 39 34.36 -8.32 -5.53
CA LEU A 39 33.66 -8.65 -4.29
C LEU A 39 33.00 -7.39 -3.73
N GLN A 40 31.80 -7.54 -3.20
CA GLN A 40 31.14 -6.54 -2.36
C GLN A 40 30.72 -7.19 -1.05
N LEU A 41 30.83 -6.44 0.05
CA LEU A 41 30.24 -6.86 1.32
C LEU A 41 28.73 -6.60 1.23
N ASN A 42 27.92 -7.61 1.53
CA ASN A 42 26.47 -7.53 1.52
C ASN A 42 25.97 -6.84 2.80
N THR A 43 26.27 -5.54 2.96
CA THR A 43 25.83 -4.71 4.09
C THR A 43 25.44 -3.29 3.62
N THR A 44 24.45 -2.67 4.28
CA THR A 44 23.88 -1.35 3.87
C THR A 44 24.04 -0.22 4.90
N ARG A 45 24.79 -0.43 6.00
CA ARG A 45 25.13 0.64 6.97
C ARG A 45 26.63 0.75 7.22
N ALA A 46 27.14 1.97 7.09
CA ALA A 46 28.47 2.35 7.55
C ALA A 46 28.41 2.68 9.05
N TYR A 47 28.85 1.74 9.88
CA TYR A 47 29.29 2.01 11.25
C TYR A 47 30.80 1.74 11.34
N ASP A 48 31.47 2.40 12.28
CA ASP A 48 32.92 2.27 12.54
C ASP A 48 33.32 0.89 13.15
N SER A 49 32.65 -0.20 12.78
CA SER A 49 33.08 -1.55 13.13
C SER A 49 34.15 -2.05 12.15
N PRO A 50 35.28 -2.60 12.62
CA PRO A 50 36.33 -3.10 11.74
C PRO A 50 35.86 -4.25 10.84
N THR A 51 34.85 -5.04 11.26
CA THR A 51 34.33 -6.16 10.46
C THR A 51 33.39 -5.73 9.34
N LEU A 52 32.88 -4.50 9.33
CA LEU A 52 31.97 -3.98 8.30
C LEU A 52 32.67 -3.30 7.12
N GLN A 53 34.00 -3.36 7.06
CA GLN A 53 34.77 -2.80 5.95
C GLN A 53 34.62 -3.63 4.68
N GLU A 54 34.54 -2.97 3.51
CA GLU A 54 34.46 -3.64 2.21
C GLU A 54 35.58 -4.68 2.03
N PRO A 55 35.37 -5.74 1.23
CA PRO A 55 36.37 -6.80 1.02
C PRO A 55 37.71 -6.27 0.50
N ASN A 56 37.69 -5.15 -0.23
CA ASN A 56 38.87 -4.49 -0.78
C ASN A 56 39.79 -3.86 0.29
N HIS A 57 39.26 -3.61 1.50
CA HIS A 57 40.03 -3.19 2.67
C HIS A 57 40.72 -4.37 3.37
N ARG A 58 40.60 -5.59 2.82
CA ARG A 58 41.22 -6.83 3.32
C ARG A 58 42.30 -7.35 2.34
N PRO A 59 43.28 -6.53 1.91
CA PRO A 59 44.19 -6.89 0.81
C PRO A 59 45.14 -8.05 1.14
N ASN A 60 45.28 -8.40 2.42
CA ASN A 60 46.12 -9.50 2.89
C ASN A 60 45.34 -10.80 3.10
N TRP A 61 44.03 -10.80 2.86
CA TRP A 61 43.19 -11.99 2.99
C TRP A 61 43.25 -12.83 1.72
N VAL A 62 42.80 -14.07 1.82
CA VAL A 62 42.76 -15.02 0.70
C VAL A 62 41.30 -15.31 0.38
N LEU A 63 40.94 -15.17 -0.89
CA LEU A 63 39.64 -15.57 -1.42
C LEU A 63 39.75 -17.01 -1.95
N GLU A 64 39.14 -17.95 -1.25
CA GLU A 64 39.03 -19.33 -1.67
C GLU A 64 37.82 -19.49 -2.57
N VAL A 65 38.03 -20.03 -3.76
CA VAL A 65 36.97 -20.28 -4.74
C VAL A 65 36.87 -21.78 -4.97
N GLN A 66 35.67 -22.32 -4.81
CA GLN A 66 35.37 -23.74 -4.92
C GLN A 66 34.17 -23.97 -5.86
N THR A 67 34.26 -24.97 -6.73
CA THR A 67 33.15 -25.46 -7.56
C THR A 67 32.64 -26.82 -7.04
N GLU A 68 31.44 -27.23 -7.47
CA GLU A 68 30.83 -28.52 -7.13
C GLU A 68 31.72 -29.75 -7.46
N GLU A 69 32.60 -29.63 -8.46
CA GLU A 69 33.56 -30.66 -8.86
C GLU A 69 34.84 -30.68 -7.98
N ASN A 70 34.85 -30.01 -6.82
CA ASN A 70 35.94 -29.97 -5.83
C ASN A 70 37.27 -29.34 -6.31
N THR A 71 37.25 -28.47 -7.32
CA THR A 71 38.42 -27.64 -7.64
C THR A 71 38.46 -26.43 -6.71
N LEU A 72 39.40 -26.44 -5.75
CA LEU A 72 39.68 -25.33 -4.84
C LEU A 72 40.85 -24.49 -5.38
N THR A 73 40.70 -23.18 -5.46
CA THR A 73 41.76 -22.26 -5.92
C THR A 73 41.74 -20.98 -5.10
N ASN A 74 42.92 -20.48 -4.74
CA ASN A 74 43.09 -19.24 -4.02
C ASN A 74 43.21 -18.05 -4.98
N TYR A 75 42.55 -16.96 -4.63
CA TYR A 75 42.63 -15.67 -5.30
C TYR A 75 43.15 -14.64 -4.29
N ILE A 76 43.98 -13.73 -4.78
CA ILE A 76 44.61 -12.65 -4.01
C ILE A 76 44.16 -11.29 -4.56
N PHE A 77 44.14 -10.27 -3.71
CA PHE A 77 43.71 -8.94 -4.12
C PHE A 77 44.77 -8.20 -4.94
N SER A 78 44.47 -7.90 -6.21
CA SER A 78 45.29 -7.08 -7.08
C SER A 78 44.99 -5.60 -6.85
N LYS A 79 45.92 -4.88 -6.19
CA LYS A 79 45.81 -3.42 -6.00
C LYS A 79 45.81 -2.63 -7.32
N LEU A 80 46.38 -3.20 -8.39
CA LEU A 80 46.44 -2.55 -9.70
C LEU A 80 45.07 -2.57 -10.41
N GLU A 81 44.37 -3.71 -10.29
CA GLU A 81 43.11 -3.96 -11.02
C GLU A 81 41.86 -3.78 -10.14
N LEU A 82 42.07 -3.55 -8.83
CA LEU A 82 41.04 -3.48 -7.79
C LEU A 82 40.10 -4.70 -7.81
N GLN A 83 40.68 -5.87 -8.03
CA GLN A 83 39.99 -7.15 -8.26
C GLN A 83 40.75 -8.31 -7.63
N TRP A 84 40.05 -9.41 -7.36
CA TRP A 84 40.63 -10.65 -6.88
C TRP A 84 41.03 -11.52 -8.07
N VAL A 85 42.31 -11.88 -8.14
CA VAL A 85 42.91 -12.63 -9.26
C VAL A 85 43.51 -13.94 -8.75
N PRO A 86 43.51 -15.01 -9.55
CA PRO A 86 44.01 -16.31 -9.11
C PRO A 86 45.49 -16.21 -8.73
N GLU A 87 45.86 -16.78 -7.59
CA GLU A 87 47.25 -16.82 -7.11
C GLU A 87 48.13 -17.66 -8.05
N THR A 88 47.57 -18.72 -8.64
CA THR A 88 48.28 -19.65 -9.53
C THR A 88 47.56 -19.89 -10.84
N THR A 89 46.57 -20.78 -10.85
CA THR A 89 45.83 -21.21 -12.06
C THR A 89 44.35 -20.92 -11.83
N PRO A 90 43.67 -20.20 -12.74
CA PRO A 90 42.23 -19.93 -12.58
C PRO A 90 41.41 -21.22 -12.61
N ILE A 91 40.20 -21.13 -12.08
CA ILE A 91 39.19 -22.17 -12.28
C ILE A 91 38.76 -22.15 -13.74
N VAL A 92 38.71 -23.31 -14.37
CA VAL A 92 38.32 -23.48 -15.78
C VAL A 92 37.02 -24.26 -15.85
N PHE A 93 36.00 -23.66 -16.46
CA PHE A 93 34.72 -24.28 -16.72
C PHE A 93 34.78 -25.01 -18.07
N PRO A 94 34.60 -26.34 -18.09
CA PRO A 94 34.72 -27.13 -19.32
C PRO A 94 33.60 -26.88 -20.34
N ASN A 95 32.44 -26.36 -19.92
CA ASN A 95 31.33 -25.99 -20.80
C ASN A 95 30.75 -24.61 -20.45
N ALA A 96 30.92 -23.65 -21.35
CA ALA A 96 30.45 -22.26 -21.23
C ALA A 96 28.91 -22.11 -21.16
N ASN A 97 28.16 -23.12 -21.62
CA ASN A 97 26.70 -23.12 -21.61
C ASN A 97 26.10 -23.90 -20.44
N SER A 98 26.94 -24.56 -19.63
CA SER A 98 26.51 -25.19 -18.39
C SER A 98 26.39 -24.15 -17.28
N VAL A 99 25.55 -24.46 -16.29
CA VAL A 99 25.39 -23.70 -15.06
C VAL A 99 26.18 -24.36 -13.94
N TYR A 100 26.87 -23.55 -13.15
CA TYR A 100 27.69 -24.01 -12.02
C TYR A 100 27.34 -23.21 -10.76
N ASP A 101 27.36 -23.90 -9.62
CA ASP A 101 27.40 -23.27 -8.31
C ASP A 101 28.85 -23.04 -7.91
N ILE A 102 29.19 -21.80 -7.59
CA ILE A 102 30.53 -21.37 -7.21
C ILE A 102 30.48 -20.78 -5.82
N LYS A 103 31.28 -21.36 -4.92
CA LYS A 103 31.40 -20.92 -3.53
C LYS A 103 32.66 -20.08 -3.36
N PHE A 104 32.52 -18.96 -2.65
CA PHE A 104 33.56 -18.00 -2.35
C PHE A 104 33.70 -17.89 -0.83
N ILE A 105 34.90 -18.06 -0.29
CA ILE A 105 35.20 -17.88 1.14
C ILE A 105 36.38 -16.92 1.26
N LEU A 106 36.15 -15.75 1.85
CA LEU A 106 37.19 -14.75 2.10
C LEU A 106 37.62 -14.80 3.56
N ARG A 107 38.88 -15.13 3.83
CA ARG A 107 39.43 -15.27 5.19
C ARG A 107 40.87 -14.79 5.34
N ALA A 108 41.26 -14.51 6.58
CA ALA A 108 42.65 -14.20 6.91
C ALA A 108 43.59 -15.42 6.71
N PRO A 109 44.88 -15.22 6.41
CA PRO A 109 45.81 -16.32 6.06
C PRO A 109 46.07 -17.36 7.16
N MET A 110 45.78 -17.05 8.43
CA MET A 110 46.07 -17.90 9.58
C MET A 110 44.86 -18.18 10.49
N SER A 111 43.62 -17.93 10.05
CA SER A 111 42.46 -18.23 10.91
C SER A 111 41.98 -19.69 10.73
N MET A 112 42.32 -20.55 11.68
CA MET A 112 41.40 -21.64 12.06
C MET A 112 40.41 -21.08 13.09
N TYR A 113 39.13 -21.40 12.92
CA TYR A 113 37.97 -20.92 13.69
C TYR A 113 38.30 -20.22 15.03
N ASN A 114 38.14 -18.89 15.06
CA ASN A 114 38.26 -18.01 16.22
C ASN A 114 39.64 -17.85 16.89
N GLU A 115 40.72 -18.43 16.36
CA GLU A 115 42.07 -18.34 16.95
C GLU A 115 42.65 -16.91 17.01
N GLY A 116 42.09 -15.96 16.25
CA GLY A 116 42.52 -14.55 16.22
C GLY A 116 41.96 -13.67 17.35
N GLN A 117 40.92 -14.10 18.07
CA GLN A 117 40.19 -13.23 19.00
C GLN A 117 40.90 -13.08 20.35
N ASN A 118 41.86 -12.17 20.40
CA ASN A 118 42.73 -11.89 21.55
C ASN A 118 42.31 -10.65 22.36
N GLY A 119 41.06 -10.20 22.23
CA GLY A 119 40.54 -9.02 22.92
C GLY A 119 40.89 -7.68 22.26
N THR A 120 41.49 -7.68 21.07
CA THR A 120 41.78 -6.47 20.29
C THR A 120 40.90 -6.33 19.05
N LEU A 121 40.73 -5.10 18.55
CA LEU A 121 39.98 -4.82 17.31
C LEU A 121 40.55 -5.59 16.10
N ASN A 122 41.89 -5.71 16.02
CA ASN A 122 42.53 -6.50 14.96
C ASN A 122 42.23 -7.99 15.12
N GLY A 123 42.21 -8.51 16.35
CA GLY A 123 41.86 -9.90 16.62
C GLY A 123 40.40 -10.23 16.27
N LEU A 124 39.49 -9.27 16.51
CA LEU A 124 38.09 -9.35 16.09
C LEU A 124 37.97 -9.37 14.55
N PHE A 125 38.70 -8.47 13.88
CA PHE A 125 38.75 -8.40 12.42
C PHE A 125 39.30 -9.69 11.78
N GLU A 126 40.40 -10.23 12.29
CA GLU A 126 41.04 -11.45 11.75
C GLU A 126 40.23 -12.74 11.99
N ALA A 127 39.32 -12.72 12.96
CA ALA A 127 38.41 -13.84 13.23
C ALA A 127 37.18 -13.86 12.33
N ASP A 128 36.87 -12.75 11.64
CA ASP A 128 35.76 -12.69 10.69
C ASP A 128 36.09 -13.50 9.43
N THR A 129 35.05 -14.09 8.84
CA THR A 129 35.16 -14.88 7.61
C THR A 129 33.92 -14.57 6.79
N LEU A 130 34.09 -14.22 5.52
CA LEU A 130 32.97 -13.95 4.63
C LEU A 130 32.76 -15.11 3.66
N GLU A 131 31.51 -15.37 3.32
CA GLU A 131 31.08 -16.40 2.40
C GLU A 131 30.08 -15.82 1.39
N GLY A 132 30.17 -16.26 0.14
CA GLY A 132 29.16 -15.99 -0.88
C GLY A 132 29.05 -17.18 -1.82
N ILE A 133 27.85 -17.41 -2.33
CA ILE A 133 27.59 -18.46 -3.31
C ILE A 133 26.98 -17.80 -4.53
N LEU A 134 27.55 -18.05 -5.69
CA LEU A 134 26.92 -17.73 -6.97
C LEU A 134 26.27 -18.99 -7.51
N LYS A 135 24.93 -19.03 -7.51
CA LYS A 135 24.17 -20.17 -8.01
C LYS A 135 23.86 -20.04 -9.50
N ASN A 136 23.78 -21.18 -10.18
CA ASN A 136 23.35 -21.31 -11.57
C ASN A 136 24.04 -20.33 -12.55
N GLN A 137 25.33 -20.09 -12.39
CA GLN A 137 26.03 -19.10 -13.23
C GLN A 137 26.52 -19.70 -14.54
N SER A 138 26.29 -18.97 -15.64
CA SER A 138 26.96 -19.23 -16.91
C SER A 138 28.30 -18.49 -16.96
N PRO A 139 29.41 -19.16 -17.31
CA PRO A 139 30.73 -18.56 -17.42
C PRO A 139 30.87 -17.39 -18.42
N ARG A 140 29.83 -17.07 -19.23
CA ARG A 140 29.87 -16.02 -20.26
C ARG A 140 29.72 -14.58 -19.75
N GLN A 141 29.48 -14.36 -18.46
CA GLN A 141 29.36 -13.01 -17.90
C GLN A 141 30.73 -12.34 -17.70
N ILE A 142 30.81 -11.04 -18.04
CA ILE A 142 32.00 -10.21 -17.88
C ILE A 142 32.25 -9.98 -16.38
N THR A 143 33.36 -10.51 -15.84
CA THR A 143 33.85 -10.37 -14.45
C THR A 143 32.74 -10.46 -13.38
N PRO A 144 32.48 -11.65 -12.80
CA PRO A 144 31.38 -11.80 -11.86
C PRO A 144 31.55 -10.87 -10.65
N TYR A 145 30.42 -10.24 -10.30
CA TYR A 145 30.27 -9.42 -9.11
C TYR A 145 29.64 -10.28 -8.02
N VAL A 146 30.35 -10.51 -6.91
CA VAL A 146 29.96 -11.45 -5.85
C VAL A 146 29.67 -10.68 -4.57
N SER A 147 28.45 -10.82 -4.08
CA SER A 147 28.06 -10.38 -2.74
C SER A 147 28.51 -11.41 -1.71
N LEU A 148 29.24 -10.96 -0.68
CA LEU A 148 29.71 -11.78 0.44
C LEU A 148 29.01 -11.37 1.75
N SER A 149 28.67 -12.34 2.59
CA SER A 149 28.13 -12.15 3.94
C SER A 149 29.02 -12.81 4.97
N HIS A 150 28.85 -12.43 6.22
CA HIS A 150 29.60 -13.05 7.30
C HIS A 150 29.16 -14.51 7.52
N LEU A 151 30.14 -15.42 7.56
CA LEU A 151 29.93 -16.85 7.81
C LEU A 151 29.50 -17.14 9.26
N ASN A 152 29.87 -16.24 10.17
CA ASN A 152 29.66 -16.34 11.61
C ASN A 152 28.81 -15.17 12.12
N SER A 153 28.45 -15.17 13.40
CA SER A 153 27.68 -14.10 14.03
C SER A 153 28.60 -13.12 14.77
N LEU A 154 28.27 -11.83 14.74
CA LEU A 154 28.79 -10.88 15.71
C LEU A 154 27.92 -10.91 16.97
N VAL A 155 28.54 -11.09 18.13
CA VAL A 155 27.84 -11.00 19.41
C VAL A 155 28.38 -9.79 20.14
N GLU A 156 27.47 -8.92 20.53
CA GLU A 156 27.70 -7.72 21.31
C GLU A 156 27.07 -7.89 22.70
N LEU A 157 27.87 -7.68 23.74
CA LEU A 157 27.44 -7.73 25.12
C LEU A 157 27.41 -6.32 25.68
N VAL A 158 26.25 -5.90 26.16
CA VAL A 158 26.04 -4.57 26.74
C VAL A 158 25.92 -4.72 28.25
N PHE A 159 26.98 -4.35 28.96
CA PHE A 159 26.98 -4.41 30.43
C PHE A 159 26.36 -3.15 31.04
N ASP A 160 25.67 -3.29 32.17
CA ASP A 160 25.13 -2.15 32.92
C ASP A 160 26.22 -1.20 33.44
N ALA A 161 25.92 0.09 33.52
CA ALA A 161 26.87 1.13 33.96
C ALA A 161 27.50 0.85 35.35
N SER A 162 26.80 0.11 36.23
CA SER A 162 27.26 -0.22 37.58
C SER A 162 28.42 -1.22 37.63
N VAL A 163 28.69 -1.93 36.52
CA VAL A 163 29.66 -3.04 36.44
C VAL A 163 30.83 -2.80 35.49
N ARG A 164 30.69 -1.85 34.54
CA ARG A 164 31.65 -1.62 33.44
C ARG A 164 33.10 -1.47 33.91
N ASP A 165 33.35 -0.62 34.91
CA ASP A 165 34.71 -0.30 35.37
C ASP A 165 35.35 -1.37 36.27
N LYS A 166 34.61 -2.46 36.57
CA LYS A 166 35.02 -3.51 37.51
C LYS A 166 35.33 -4.84 36.81
N ILE A 167 35.07 -4.93 35.51
CA ILE A 167 35.42 -6.08 34.67
C ILE A 167 36.85 -5.88 34.15
N THR A 168 37.69 -6.91 34.31
CA THR A 168 39.12 -6.84 33.92
C THR A 168 39.48 -7.76 32.77
N ASP A 169 38.66 -8.79 32.52
CA ASP A 169 38.84 -9.74 31.42
C ASP A 169 37.52 -10.49 31.18
N ILE A 170 37.24 -10.85 29.94
CA ILE A 170 36.12 -11.72 29.57
C ILE A 170 36.61 -12.72 28.52
N THR A 171 36.42 -14.00 28.81
CA THR A 171 36.79 -15.10 27.92
C THR A 171 35.62 -16.04 27.71
N ILE A 172 35.61 -16.76 26.59
CA ILE A 172 34.68 -17.87 26.39
C ILE A 172 35.28 -19.12 27.03
N GLU A 173 34.57 -19.72 27.97
CA GLU A 173 35.01 -20.90 28.71
C GLU A 173 35.37 -22.06 27.77
N GLY A 174 36.51 -22.70 28.01
CA GLY A 174 37.01 -23.77 27.16
C GLY A 174 37.59 -23.32 25.82
N SER A 175 37.83 -22.01 25.63
CA SER A 175 38.47 -21.46 24.44
C SER A 175 39.53 -20.41 24.79
N ASN A 176 40.34 -20.02 23.80
CA ASN A 176 41.28 -18.89 23.90
C ASN A 176 40.67 -17.57 23.40
N VAL A 177 39.34 -17.49 23.25
CA VAL A 177 38.65 -16.28 22.76
C VAL A 177 38.51 -15.29 23.89
N HIS A 178 39.23 -14.17 23.77
CA HIS A 178 39.06 -12.97 24.57
C HIS A 178 38.17 -11.98 23.82
N LEU A 179 37.16 -11.46 24.50
CA LEU A 179 36.21 -10.52 23.91
C LEU A 179 36.88 -9.15 23.73
N CYS A 180 36.60 -8.50 22.61
CA CYS A 180 37.13 -7.18 22.29
C CYS A 180 36.31 -6.10 23.00
N TYR A 181 36.94 -5.29 23.84
CA TYR A 181 36.31 -4.09 24.37
C TYR A 181 36.25 -3.01 23.28
N ILE A 182 35.07 -2.45 23.04
CA ILE A 182 34.86 -1.38 22.06
C ILE A 182 34.84 -0.04 22.79
N ASP A 183 33.73 0.28 23.46
CA ASP A 183 33.56 1.46 24.30
C ASP A 183 32.40 1.24 25.28
N ASN A 184 32.21 2.14 26.25
CA ASN A 184 31.00 2.19 27.09
C ASN A 184 30.51 0.86 27.68
N GLY A 185 31.40 -0.06 28.04
CA GLY A 185 31.01 -1.37 28.59
C GLY A 185 30.41 -2.34 27.58
N VAL A 186 30.65 -2.08 26.30
CA VAL A 186 30.29 -2.92 25.16
C VAL A 186 31.48 -3.81 24.82
N TYR A 187 31.22 -5.11 24.75
CA TYR A 187 32.21 -6.11 24.36
C TYR A 187 31.72 -6.89 23.15
N GLN A 188 32.59 -7.14 22.18
CA GLN A 188 32.25 -7.83 20.94
C GLN A 188 33.12 -9.07 20.71
N PHE A 189 32.53 -10.09 20.09
CA PHE A 189 33.26 -11.26 19.59
C PHE A 189 32.52 -11.92 18.42
N ILE A 190 33.24 -12.70 17.62
CA ILE A 190 32.68 -13.53 16.56
C ILE A 190 32.33 -14.92 17.10
N ALA A 191 31.06 -15.27 17.08
CA ALA A 191 30.58 -16.59 17.48
C ALA A 191 30.43 -17.49 16.24
N CYS A 192 31.02 -18.69 16.31
CA CYS A 192 30.78 -19.70 15.27
C CYS A 192 29.29 -20.01 15.19
N ARG A 193 28.76 -20.24 13.97
CA ARG A 193 27.37 -20.67 13.77
C ARG A 193 27.04 -21.97 14.53
N GLU A 194 25.75 -22.16 14.82
CA GLU A 194 25.13 -23.33 15.47
C GLU A 194 25.51 -23.53 16.96
N LYS A 195 26.09 -22.52 17.62
CA LYS A 195 26.34 -22.55 19.06
C LYS A 195 25.08 -22.20 19.84
N GLN A 196 24.49 -23.20 20.49
CA GLN A 196 23.29 -23.02 21.32
C GLN A 196 23.58 -22.37 22.67
N GLN A 197 24.77 -22.59 23.22
CA GLN A 197 25.19 -22.00 24.49
C GLN A 197 26.63 -21.54 24.40
N ILE A 198 26.90 -20.35 24.94
CA ILE A 198 28.25 -19.81 25.08
C ILE A 198 28.40 -19.41 26.55
N ILE A 199 29.34 -20.05 27.23
CA ILE A 199 29.63 -19.74 28.63
C ILE A 199 30.78 -18.73 28.67
N LEU A 200 30.53 -17.58 29.28
CA LEU A 200 31.52 -16.54 29.50
C LEU A 200 32.14 -16.71 30.89
N ALA A 201 33.46 -16.72 30.95
CA ALA A 201 34.23 -16.53 32.17
C ALA A 201 34.61 -15.05 32.29
N ILE A 202 34.05 -14.37 33.30
CA ILE A 202 34.17 -12.93 33.53
C ILE A 202 35.00 -12.70 34.80
N LYS A 203 36.10 -11.96 34.70
CA LYS A 203 36.86 -11.50 35.88
C LYS A 203 36.30 -10.18 36.38
N TYR A 204 35.52 -10.23 37.46
CA TYR A 204 34.82 -9.08 38.04
C TYR A 204 35.29 -8.84 39.49
N LYS A 205 35.77 -7.62 39.79
CA LYS A 205 36.38 -7.26 41.09
C LYS A 205 37.52 -8.20 41.54
N GLY A 206 38.19 -8.87 40.59
CA GLY A 206 39.25 -9.84 40.87
C GLY A 206 38.76 -11.25 41.22
N GLU A 207 37.46 -11.52 41.16
CA GLU A 207 36.86 -12.85 41.30
C GLU A 207 36.40 -13.39 39.94
N ASP A 208 36.46 -14.72 39.78
CA ASP A 208 35.98 -15.41 38.58
C ASP A 208 34.45 -15.63 38.68
N CYS A 209 33.73 -15.06 37.72
CA CYS A 209 32.28 -15.19 37.58
C CYS A 209 31.94 -15.87 36.25
N GLN A 210 30.74 -16.42 36.16
CA GLN A 210 30.23 -17.01 34.92
C GLN A 210 28.92 -16.36 34.48
N CYS A 211 28.75 -16.23 33.16
CA CYS A 211 27.50 -15.86 32.52
C CYS A 211 27.23 -16.82 31.36
N ILE A 212 26.03 -17.37 31.26
CA ILE A 212 25.65 -18.27 30.18
C ILE A 212 24.82 -17.47 29.19
N LEU A 213 25.26 -17.42 27.94
CA LEU A 213 24.49 -16.87 26.83
C LEU A 213 23.73 -18.01 26.15
N ASP A 214 22.40 -17.96 26.21
CA ASP A 214 21.53 -18.96 25.59
C ASP A 214 21.03 -18.47 24.23
N PHE A 215 21.30 -19.25 23.18
CA PHE A 215 20.80 -19.06 21.81
C PHE A 215 19.90 -20.27 21.46
N PRO A 216 18.57 -20.18 21.67
CA PRO A 216 17.67 -21.32 21.54
C PRO A 216 17.72 -22.04 20.17
N LEU A 217 18.00 -21.28 19.11
CA LEU A 217 18.12 -21.79 17.74
C LEU A 217 19.58 -21.97 17.28
N GLY A 218 20.53 -21.77 18.18
CA GLY A 218 21.95 -21.60 17.84
C GLY A 218 22.25 -20.22 17.24
N THR A 219 23.50 -19.81 17.32
CA THR A 219 24.02 -18.65 16.58
C THR A 219 23.90 -18.87 15.07
N GLN A 220 23.49 -17.86 14.31
CA GLN A 220 23.29 -17.96 12.86
C GLN A 220 24.32 -17.14 12.07
N ALA A 221 24.68 -17.58 10.87
CA ALA A 221 25.52 -16.80 9.96
C ALA A 221 24.88 -15.44 9.65
N ASN A 222 25.71 -14.43 9.38
CA ASN A 222 25.28 -13.08 9.02
C ASN A 222 24.31 -12.41 10.03
N ARG A 223 24.42 -12.74 11.31
CA ARG A 223 23.63 -12.11 12.39
C ARG A 223 24.50 -11.29 13.32
N TRP A 224 23.93 -10.19 13.80
CA TRP A 224 24.43 -9.45 14.96
C TRP A 224 23.46 -9.65 16.12
N TYR A 225 23.95 -10.20 17.23
CA TYR A 225 23.22 -10.31 18.48
C TYR A 225 23.65 -9.23 19.45
N GLU A 226 22.73 -8.42 19.95
CA GLU A 226 22.93 -7.54 21.09
C GLU A 226 22.35 -8.22 22.34
N ILE A 227 23.16 -8.40 23.38
CA ILE A 227 22.77 -9.10 24.59
C ILE A 227 23.06 -8.21 25.79
N PRO A 228 22.01 -7.68 26.46
CA PRO A 228 22.21 -6.97 27.72
C PRO A 228 22.66 -7.96 28.79
N VAL A 229 23.67 -7.60 29.57
CA VAL A 229 24.20 -8.43 30.66
C VAL A 229 24.16 -7.64 31.96
N SER A 230 23.40 -8.15 32.92
CA SER A 230 23.17 -7.51 34.22
C SER A 230 23.69 -8.37 35.37
N ILE A 231 23.93 -7.75 36.53
CA ILE A 231 24.21 -8.46 37.78
C ILE A 231 22.95 -8.50 38.64
N VAL A 232 22.61 -9.70 39.10
CA VAL A 232 21.57 -9.93 40.10
C VAL A 232 22.24 -10.37 41.40
N VAL A 233 21.73 -9.89 42.53
CA VAL A 233 22.11 -10.38 43.86
C VAL A 233 20.96 -11.27 44.37
N PRO A 234 21.06 -12.60 44.28
CA PRO A 234 20.06 -13.51 44.82
C PRO A 234 20.06 -13.46 46.36
N ASP A 235 19.06 -14.10 46.98
CA ASP A 235 18.92 -14.20 48.44
C ASP A 235 20.15 -14.80 49.16
N THR A 236 21.04 -15.46 48.40
CA THR A 236 22.33 -15.98 48.88
C THR A 236 23.40 -14.91 49.09
N GLY A 237 23.18 -13.68 48.63
CA GLY A 237 24.11 -12.54 48.75
C GLY A 237 25.29 -12.56 47.77
N ILE A 238 25.34 -13.52 46.84
CA ILE A 238 26.44 -13.70 45.88
C ILE A 238 26.02 -13.06 44.54
N GLU A 239 26.73 -12.02 44.11
CA GLU A 239 26.52 -11.38 42.80
C GLU A 239 26.65 -12.42 41.66
N LYS A 240 25.64 -12.52 40.78
CA LYS A 240 25.63 -13.41 39.62
C LYS A 240 25.30 -12.63 38.35
N PHE A 241 26.05 -12.87 37.28
CA PHE A 241 25.72 -12.33 35.96
C PHE A 241 24.58 -13.12 35.32
N VAL A 242 23.62 -12.38 34.76
CA VAL A 242 22.49 -12.92 34.02
C VAL A 242 22.45 -12.21 32.68
N SER A 243 22.44 -12.99 31.60
CA SER A 243 22.20 -12.44 30.27
C SER A 243 20.71 -12.23 30.05
N GLY A 244 20.36 -11.14 29.39
CA GLY A 244 19.04 -10.99 28.78
C GLY A 244 18.90 -11.88 27.55
N VAL A 245 17.74 -11.79 26.92
CA VAL A 245 17.46 -12.50 25.67
C VAL A 245 18.28 -11.85 24.54
N PRO A 246 18.99 -12.62 23.70
CA PRO A 246 19.68 -12.07 22.55
C PRO A 246 18.71 -11.35 21.61
N GLN A 247 18.97 -10.07 21.37
CA GLN A 247 18.23 -9.26 20.41
C GLN A 247 18.95 -9.32 19.08
N VAL A 248 18.27 -9.76 18.03
CA VAL A 248 18.86 -9.81 16.69
C VAL A 248 18.80 -8.42 16.08
N VAL A 249 19.95 -7.80 15.93
CA VAL A 249 20.15 -6.57 15.18
C VAL A 249 20.49 -6.99 13.74
N ARG A 250 19.71 -6.55 12.73
CA ARG A 250 19.95 -6.93 11.33
C ARG A 250 21.30 -6.38 10.85
N TRP A 251 22.14 -7.24 10.25
CA TRP A 251 23.41 -6.85 9.62
C TRP A 251 23.26 -6.38 8.16
N SER A 252 22.16 -6.72 7.48
CA SER A 252 21.78 -6.27 6.13
C SER A 252 20.31 -6.65 5.83
N GLU A 253 19.67 -5.98 4.86
CA GLU A 253 18.27 -6.25 4.43
C GLU A 253 18.11 -7.15 3.18
N GLU A 254 19.16 -7.83 2.68
CA GLU A 254 19.00 -8.77 1.56
C GLU A 254 19.66 -10.17 1.76
N PRO A 255 19.10 -11.24 1.15
CA PRO A 255 19.51 -12.63 1.37
C PRO A 255 20.82 -12.98 0.64
N ILE A 256 21.65 -13.83 1.25
CA ILE A 256 22.67 -14.61 0.51
C ILE A 256 22.19 -16.03 0.26
N ASN A 257 22.37 -16.44 -1.00
CA ASN A 257 22.12 -17.73 -1.62
C ASN A 257 22.32 -18.97 -0.73
N GLY A 258 21.19 -19.55 -0.31
CA GLY A 258 20.89 -20.97 -0.47
C GLY A 258 21.37 -21.98 0.58
N GLN A 259 20.38 -22.53 1.31
CA GLN A 259 20.43 -23.66 2.27
C GLN A 259 21.26 -23.38 3.53
N TYR A 260 20.71 -23.09 4.71
CA TYR A 260 19.43 -23.42 5.32
C TYR A 260 18.68 -22.15 5.77
N THR A 261 17.42 -21.98 5.36
CA THR A 261 16.53 -20.91 5.82
C THR A 261 15.76 -21.38 7.06
N ILE A 262 16.16 -20.90 8.22
CA ILE A 262 15.18 -20.35 9.17
C ILE A 262 15.44 -18.85 9.11
N ASP A 263 14.39 -18.06 8.89
CA ASP A 263 14.34 -16.60 8.88
C ASP A 263 14.83 -15.88 7.61
N ASN A 264 13.93 -15.80 6.62
CA ASN A 264 13.78 -14.58 5.81
C ASN A 264 12.31 -14.27 5.45
N GLY A 265 11.37 -14.68 6.30
CA GLY A 265 9.96 -14.47 6.01
C GLY A 265 8.99 -14.38 7.18
N ASN A 266 9.44 -14.54 8.42
CA ASN A 266 8.47 -14.73 9.49
C ASN A 266 7.76 -13.40 9.84
N VAL A 267 6.45 -13.34 9.63
CA VAL A 267 5.60 -12.29 10.20
C VAL A 267 5.53 -12.50 11.71
N SER A 268 5.90 -11.47 12.47
CA SER A 268 5.69 -11.44 13.91
C SER A 268 4.22 -11.16 14.18
N ILE A 269 3.58 -12.09 14.87
CA ILE A 269 2.29 -11.87 15.50
C ILE A 269 2.57 -11.52 16.95
N VAL A 270 2.04 -10.40 17.41
CA VAL A 270 2.20 -9.89 18.76
C VAL A 270 0.82 -9.80 19.38
N VAL A 271 0.61 -10.50 20.49
CA VAL A 271 -0.68 -10.50 21.20
C VAL A 271 -0.48 -10.02 22.63
N GLU A 272 -1.07 -8.87 22.95
CA GLU A 272 -1.19 -8.34 24.31
C GLU A 272 -2.47 -8.89 24.97
N GLY A 273 -2.36 -9.30 26.23
CA GLY A 273 -3.44 -9.94 27.01
C GLY A 273 -3.53 -11.46 26.84
N TYR A 274 -2.67 -12.07 26.03
CA TYR A 274 -2.66 -13.52 25.81
C TYR A 274 -1.26 -14.07 25.56
N THR A 275 -0.90 -15.15 26.25
CA THR A 275 0.46 -15.71 26.24
C THR A 275 0.54 -17.22 26.02
N LYS A 276 -0.56 -17.84 25.56
CA LYS A 276 -0.64 -19.29 25.28
C LYS A 276 -0.59 -19.56 23.77
N THR A 277 -0.67 -20.83 23.37
CA THR A 277 -0.72 -21.24 21.96
C THR A 277 -1.81 -20.53 21.17
N ILE A 278 -1.49 -20.08 19.96
CA ILE A 278 -2.46 -19.57 18.97
C ILE A 278 -2.58 -20.54 17.80
N GLY A 279 -3.73 -20.51 17.12
CA GLY A 279 -3.92 -21.15 15.83
C GLY A 279 -3.99 -20.09 14.74
N VAL A 280 -3.20 -20.24 13.67
CA VAL A 280 -3.20 -19.34 12.51
C VAL A 280 -3.80 -20.04 11.31
N ASN A 281 -4.76 -19.37 10.67
CA ASN A 281 -5.41 -19.83 9.45
C ASN A 281 -4.87 -19.02 8.28
N PHE A 282 -4.36 -19.69 7.26
CA PHE A 282 -3.99 -19.04 6.01
C PHE A 282 -5.09 -19.24 4.97
N LEU A 283 -5.26 -18.24 4.10
CA LEU A 283 -6.21 -18.32 3.01
C LEU A 283 -5.85 -19.48 2.07
N GLY A 284 -6.80 -20.38 1.87
CA GLY A 284 -6.63 -21.54 0.98
C GLY A 284 -5.95 -22.75 1.62
N ASP A 285 -5.53 -22.67 2.89
CA ASP A 285 -5.05 -23.83 3.65
C ASP A 285 -6.19 -24.45 4.47
N GLU A 286 -6.39 -25.76 4.30
CA GLU A 286 -7.38 -26.52 5.08
C GLU A 286 -6.89 -26.82 6.51
N HIS A 287 -5.59 -26.67 6.77
CA HIS A 287 -4.98 -26.95 8.06
C HIS A 287 -4.66 -25.67 8.81
N GLN A 288 -5.06 -25.64 10.07
CA GLN A 288 -4.67 -24.57 10.99
C GLN A 288 -3.29 -24.84 11.57
N HIS A 289 -2.43 -23.83 11.52
CA HIS A 289 -1.06 -23.89 12.04
C HIS A 289 -1.03 -23.48 13.50
N GLN A 290 -0.52 -24.34 14.38
CA GLN A 290 -0.40 -24.01 15.79
C GLN A 290 0.95 -23.36 16.07
N LEU A 291 0.92 -22.16 16.67
CA LEU A 291 2.11 -21.44 17.06
C LEU A 291 2.17 -21.33 18.58
N GLU A 292 3.26 -21.82 19.13
CA GLU A 292 3.64 -21.55 20.52
C GLU A 292 4.30 -20.16 20.62
N PRO A 293 4.14 -19.45 21.76
CA PRO A 293 4.78 -18.17 21.95
C PRO A 293 6.30 -18.32 21.88
N TYR A 294 6.91 -17.58 20.97
CA TYR A 294 8.36 -17.50 20.83
C TYR A 294 8.99 -16.73 22.01
N SER A 295 8.38 -15.61 22.40
CA SER A 295 8.80 -14.84 23.56
C SER A 295 7.60 -14.29 24.32
N ILE A 296 7.75 -14.14 25.63
CA ILE A 296 6.76 -13.50 26.50
C ILE A 296 7.41 -12.26 27.11
N ILE A 297 6.91 -11.09 26.74
CA ILE A 297 7.32 -9.79 27.25
C ILE A 297 6.37 -9.45 28.41
N SER A 298 6.96 -9.11 29.56
CA SER A 298 6.25 -8.65 30.78
C SER A 298 5.14 -9.57 31.34
N GLY A 299 5.01 -10.81 30.88
CA GLY A 299 3.99 -11.77 31.33
C GLY A 299 2.59 -11.55 30.75
N GLU A 300 2.37 -10.43 30.05
CA GLU A 300 1.07 -10.05 29.48
C GLU A 300 1.09 -10.00 27.95
N LYS A 301 2.27 -10.01 27.32
CA LYS A 301 2.43 -9.89 25.87
C LYS A 301 3.23 -11.06 25.33
N ALA A 302 2.75 -11.72 24.28
CA ALA A 302 3.49 -12.77 23.60
C ALA A 302 3.76 -12.42 22.14
N VAL A 303 4.93 -12.87 21.67
CA VAL A 303 5.35 -12.78 20.27
C VAL A 303 5.38 -14.18 19.70
N TYR A 304 4.83 -14.37 18.52
CA TYR A 304 4.76 -15.61 17.77
C TYR A 304 5.38 -15.38 16.39
N TYR A 305 6.07 -16.39 15.87
CA TYR A 305 6.59 -16.35 14.51
C TYR A 305 5.77 -17.24 13.61
N CYS A 306 5.21 -16.62 12.58
CA CYS A 306 4.44 -17.30 11.55
C CYS A 306 5.41 -17.75 10.44
N PRO A 307 5.58 -19.06 10.18
CA PRO A 307 6.49 -19.53 9.13
C PRO A 307 5.97 -19.11 7.76
N LEU A 308 6.79 -18.44 6.96
CA LEU A 308 6.49 -18.20 5.55
C LEU A 308 6.67 -19.50 4.74
N SER A 309 5.83 -19.70 3.71
CA SER A 309 6.05 -20.79 2.76
C SER A 309 7.23 -20.49 1.82
N ASP A 310 8.09 -21.48 1.61
CA ASP A 310 9.26 -21.42 0.71
C ASP A 310 8.89 -21.30 -0.79
N ASP A 311 7.61 -21.25 -1.14
CA ASP A 311 7.10 -21.29 -2.52
C ASP A 311 7.01 -19.91 -3.19
N GLY A 312 7.33 -18.83 -2.47
CA GLY A 312 7.24 -17.46 -2.97
C GLY A 312 5.80 -17.02 -3.26
N GLN A 313 4.79 -17.78 -2.82
CA GLN A 313 3.40 -17.35 -2.92
C GLN A 313 3.07 -16.41 -1.76
N LYS A 314 2.46 -15.25 -2.09
CA LYS A 314 1.91 -14.33 -1.09
C LYS A 314 0.82 -15.06 -0.30
N GLN A 315 1.12 -15.44 0.94
CA GLN A 315 0.13 -16.01 1.84
C GLN A 315 -0.62 -14.90 2.57
N ILE A 316 -1.94 -15.07 2.73
CA ILE A 316 -2.77 -14.14 3.50
C ILE A 316 -3.17 -14.84 4.80
N ILE A 317 -2.93 -14.19 5.93
CA ILE A 317 -3.44 -14.65 7.23
C ILE A 317 -4.92 -14.29 7.29
N GLU A 318 -5.78 -15.31 7.24
CA GLU A 318 -7.22 -15.16 7.32
C GLU A 318 -7.68 -14.90 8.75
N GLY A 319 -7.13 -15.65 9.71
CA GLY A 319 -7.59 -15.57 11.08
C GLY A 319 -6.61 -16.08 12.12
N ILE A 320 -6.69 -15.54 13.33
CA ILE A 320 -5.93 -15.99 14.50
C ILE A 320 -6.90 -16.44 15.60
N GLN A 321 -6.76 -17.68 16.07
CA GLN A 321 -7.57 -18.27 17.13
C GLN A 321 -6.78 -18.39 18.44
N LEU A 322 -7.37 -17.94 19.55
CA LEU A 322 -6.80 -18.09 20.89
C LEU A 322 -7.17 -19.46 21.48
N LYS A 323 -6.32 -20.47 21.26
CA LYS A 323 -6.66 -21.90 21.47
C LYS A 323 -7.19 -22.22 22.86
N ALA A 324 -6.52 -21.74 23.90
CA ALA A 324 -6.89 -22.04 25.28
C ALA A 324 -8.23 -21.43 25.73
N LEU A 325 -8.76 -20.45 25.00
CA LEU A 325 -10.03 -19.77 25.32
C LEU A 325 -11.20 -20.29 24.48
N GLY A 326 -10.94 -21.07 23.43
CA GLY A 326 -11.97 -21.61 22.56
C GLY A 326 -12.76 -20.54 21.80
N THR A 327 -12.19 -19.34 21.62
CA THR A 327 -12.85 -18.24 20.89
C THR A 327 -12.92 -18.53 19.39
N PRO A 328 -13.87 -17.93 18.67
CA PRO A 328 -13.81 -17.86 17.21
C PRO A 328 -12.49 -17.22 16.74
N PRO A 329 -11.97 -17.57 15.56
CA PRO A 329 -10.82 -16.89 14.98
C PRO A 329 -11.11 -15.39 14.80
N ILE A 330 -10.15 -14.55 15.18
CA ILE A 330 -10.12 -13.11 14.92
C ILE A 330 -9.75 -12.93 13.45
N SER A 331 -10.61 -12.28 12.66
CA SER A 331 -10.36 -12.01 11.23
C SER A 331 -9.20 -11.03 11.05
N ILE A 332 -8.16 -11.44 10.34
CA ILE A 332 -6.93 -10.64 10.19
C ILE A 332 -6.90 -9.92 8.84
N GLY A 333 -6.84 -10.67 7.73
CA GLY A 333 -6.79 -10.10 6.39
C GLY A 333 -5.47 -9.39 6.10
N ARG A 334 -4.34 -10.04 6.40
CA ARG A 334 -3.00 -9.46 6.19
C ARG A 334 -2.16 -10.35 5.31
N THR A 335 -1.63 -9.78 4.23
CA THR A 335 -0.67 -10.45 3.35
C THR A 335 0.70 -10.46 3.99
N ILE A 336 1.34 -11.62 3.93
CA ILE A 336 2.69 -11.84 4.40
C ILE A 336 3.63 -11.47 3.25
N GLU A 337 4.24 -10.29 3.33
CA GLU A 337 5.27 -9.82 2.40
C GLU A 337 6.59 -9.60 3.14
N GLU A 338 7.71 -9.73 2.42
CA GLU A 338 9.07 -9.89 2.96
C GLU A 338 9.61 -8.69 3.77
N THR A 339 8.87 -7.59 3.86
CA THR A 339 9.32 -6.39 4.57
C THR A 339 8.20 -5.77 5.43
N THR A 340 8.35 -5.91 6.76
CA THR A 340 7.85 -5.00 7.84
C THR A 340 6.42 -5.13 8.39
N ASN A 341 5.66 -6.19 8.08
CA ASN A 341 4.27 -6.29 8.54
C ASN A 341 4.08 -7.08 9.85
N ASP A 342 4.40 -6.48 10.99
CA ASP A 342 3.97 -7.03 12.28
C ASP A 342 2.45 -6.97 12.41
N ILE A 343 1.84 -8.04 12.94
CA ILE A 343 0.43 -8.07 13.33
C ILE A 343 0.39 -7.89 14.84
N SER A 344 -0.14 -6.76 15.30
CA SER A 344 -0.29 -6.48 16.73
C SER A 344 -1.75 -6.52 17.13
N LEU A 345 -2.08 -7.34 18.13
CA LEU A 345 -3.43 -7.50 18.68
C LEU A 345 -3.42 -7.23 20.18
N LYS A 346 -4.54 -6.71 20.68
CA LYS A 346 -4.82 -6.64 22.12
C LYS A 346 -6.12 -7.35 22.43
N VAL A 347 -6.12 -8.20 23.44
CA VAL A 347 -7.30 -8.99 23.81
C VAL A 347 -7.58 -8.91 25.30
N GLY A 348 -8.85 -8.97 25.68
CA GLY A 348 -9.27 -9.03 27.08
C GLY A 348 -9.13 -10.44 27.67
N GLU A 349 -9.37 -10.58 28.98
CA GLU A 349 -9.28 -11.87 29.68
C GLU A 349 -10.21 -12.96 29.07
N ALA A 350 -11.34 -12.56 28.51
CA ALA A 350 -12.28 -13.45 27.83
C ALA A 350 -11.90 -13.76 26.37
N GLY A 351 -10.80 -13.19 25.87
CA GLY A 351 -10.34 -13.35 24.48
C GLY A 351 -11.08 -12.48 23.46
N ASN A 352 -11.88 -11.51 23.91
CA ASN A 352 -12.47 -10.50 23.04
C ASN A 352 -11.40 -9.51 22.58
N LEU A 353 -11.46 -9.13 21.30
CA LEU A 353 -10.56 -8.13 20.72
C LEU A 353 -10.81 -6.75 21.35
N LEU A 354 -9.73 -6.01 21.58
CA LEU A 354 -9.73 -4.65 22.11
C LEU A 354 -8.87 -3.77 21.22
N PHE A 355 -9.21 -2.49 21.11
CA PHE A 355 -8.36 -1.54 20.41
C PHE A 355 -7.04 -1.31 21.14
N ARG A 356 -5.96 -1.25 20.37
CA ARG A 356 -4.69 -0.64 20.79
C ARG A 356 -4.78 0.87 20.58
N THR A 357 -4.02 1.63 21.33
CA THR A 357 -3.92 3.09 21.19
C THR A 357 -2.47 3.52 21.00
N ASP A 358 -2.23 4.51 20.14
CA ASP A 358 -0.92 5.15 20.03
C ASP A 358 -0.73 6.27 21.06
N ALA A 359 0.39 7.01 20.96
CA ALA A 359 0.72 8.12 21.86
C ALA A 359 -0.18 9.36 21.68
N GLU A 360 -0.92 9.43 20.58
CA GLU A 360 -1.87 10.50 20.26
C GLU A 360 -3.32 10.09 20.56
N ASP A 361 -3.51 8.97 21.28
CA ASP A 361 -4.80 8.37 21.63
C ASP A 361 -5.64 7.91 20.42
N PHE A 362 -5.04 7.73 19.24
CA PHE A 362 -5.72 7.08 18.12
C PHE A 362 -5.87 5.59 18.40
N ARG A 363 -7.08 5.07 18.15
CA ARG A 363 -7.30 3.62 18.09
C ARG A 363 -6.74 3.06 16.80
N LEU A 364 -5.90 2.05 16.92
CA LEU A 364 -5.12 1.54 15.80
C LEU A 364 -5.87 0.42 15.08
N ILE A 365 -5.82 0.46 13.75
CA ILE A 365 -6.49 -0.49 12.86
C ILE A 365 -5.45 -1.16 11.97
N ASN A 366 -5.28 -2.47 12.12
CA ASN A 366 -4.38 -3.29 11.29
C ASN A 366 -5.03 -4.61 10.82
N THR A 367 -6.30 -4.86 11.18
CA THR A 367 -7.05 -6.07 10.84
C THR A 367 -8.50 -5.80 10.43
N ILE A 368 -9.12 -6.75 9.72
CA ILE A 368 -10.57 -6.75 9.44
C ILE A 368 -11.38 -6.71 10.74
N ALA A 369 -10.99 -7.47 11.77
CA ALA A 369 -11.75 -7.53 13.01
C ALA A 369 -11.72 -6.20 13.79
N GLU A 370 -10.61 -5.46 13.78
CA GLU A 370 -10.56 -4.10 14.37
C GLU A 370 -11.45 -3.12 13.61
N LEU A 371 -11.53 -3.24 12.27
CA LEU A 371 -12.48 -2.45 11.47
C LEU A 371 -13.93 -2.74 11.85
N GLN A 372 -14.30 -4.01 12.00
CA GLN A 372 -15.66 -4.43 12.40
C GLN A 372 -16.02 -3.93 13.80
N LEU A 373 -15.04 -3.93 14.72
CA LEU A 373 -15.20 -3.49 16.10
C LEU A 373 -15.62 -2.01 16.22
N ILE A 374 -15.37 -1.18 15.19
CA ILE A 374 -15.81 0.23 15.17
C ILE A 374 -17.35 0.31 15.26
N SER A 375 -18.07 -0.62 14.64
CA SER A 375 -19.53 -0.64 14.56
C SER A 375 -20.22 -1.35 15.74
N ASP A 376 -19.46 -1.95 16.66
CA ASP A 376 -20.01 -2.81 17.72
C ASP A 376 -20.76 -2.04 18.82
N ASN A 377 -20.43 -0.76 19.06
CA ASN A 377 -21.13 0.10 20.02
C ASN A 377 -21.11 1.58 19.61
N GLU A 378 -22.03 2.38 20.17
CA GLU A 378 -22.14 3.80 19.82
C GLU A 378 -20.95 4.65 20.25
N ASP A 379 -20.23 4.29 21.32
CA ASP A 379 -19.08 5.05 21.80
C ASP A 379 -17.88 4.91 20.84
N ASN A 380 -17.76 3.75 20.19
CA ASN A 380 -16.75 3.50 19.17
C ASN A 380 -16.98 4.36 17.92
N LEU A 381 -18.20 4.80 17.63
CA LEU A 381 -18.46 5.64 16.45
C LEU A 381 -17.97 7.09 16.60
N LYS A 382 -17.53 7.51 17.79
CA LYS A 382 -17.25 8.91 18.15
C LYS A 382 -15.77 9.23 18.37
N VAL A 383 -14.88 8.25 18.22
CA VAL A 383 -13.45 8.36 18.57
C VAL A 383 -12.56 8.41 17.34
N ALA A 384 -11.26 8.63 17.55
CA ALA A 384 -10.27 8.73 16.49
C ALA A 384 -9.62 7.36 16.18
N TYR A 385 -9.44 7.07 14.90
CA TYR A 385 -8.88 5.84 14.35
C TYR A 385 -7.77 6.11 13.34
N LYS A 386 -6.74 5.26 13.34
CA LYS A 386 -5.62 5.34 12.40
C LYS A 386 -5.26 3.94 11.89
N GLN A 387 -5.22 3.79 10.57
CA GLN A 387 -4.77 2.54 9.95
C GLN A 387 -3.24 2.44 9.99
N GLU A 388 -2.73 1.25 10.29
CA GLU A 388 -1.30 0.97 10.44
C GLU A 388 -0.76 -0.02 9.40
N SER A 389 -1.62 -0.56 8.55
CA SER A 389 -1.24 -1.53 7.54
C SER A 389 -2.30 -1.69 6.47
N ASP A 390 -1.93 -2.23 5.30
CA ASP A 390 -2.89 -2.69 4.31
C ASP A 390 -3.77 -3.81 4.89
N ILE A 391 -5.04 -3.86 4.47
CA ILE A 391 -6.03 -4.86 4.88
C ILE A 391 -6.65 -5.50 3.63
N ASP A 392 -6.69 -6.82 3.59
CA ASP A 392 -7.24 -7.61 2.48
C ASP A 392 -8.41 -8.46 2.96
N PHE A 393 -9.60 -8.24 2.39
CA PHE A 393 -10.84 -8.99 2.68
C PHE A 393 -10.89 -10.37 1.99
N MET A 394 -9.78 -10.80 1.36
CA MET A 394 -9.52 -12.15 0.86
C MET A 394 -10.44 -12.61 -0.26
N SER A 395 -11.13 -11.69 -0.94
CA SER A 395 -12.10 -11.98 -1.99
C SER A 395 -13.25 -12.91 -1.56
N LYS A 396 -13.47 -13.07 -0.24
CA LYS A 396 -14.66 -13.76 0.27
C LYS A 396 -15.76 -12.71 0.42
N PRO A 397 -17.01 -12.99 0.01
CA PRO A 397 -18.12 -12.11 0.33
C PRO A 397 -18.24 -12.05 1.86
N ILE A 398 -17.85 -10.93 2.44
CA ILE A 398 -18.01 -10.67 3.86
C ILE A 398 -19.31 -9.88 4.02
N ALA A 399 -20.13 -10.28 4.99
CA ALA A 399 -21.23 -9.43 5.43
C ALA A 399 -20.64 -8.17 6.07
N TRP A 400 -20.52 -7.10 5.27
CA TRP A 400 -20.07 -5.81 5.77
C TRP A 400 -21.25 -5.03 6.33
N THR A 401 -21.14 -4.62 7.59
CA THR A 401 -22.05 -3.65 8.18
C THR A 401 -21.39 -2.28 8.07
N PRO A 402 -22.02 -1.30 7.40
CA PRO A 402 -21.44 0.04 7.27
C PRO A 402 -21.09 0.65 8.63
N ILE A 403 -19.95 1.34 8.70
CA ILE A 403 -19.55 2.09 9.89
C ILE A 403 -20.41 3.35 9.99
N GLY A 404 -21.15 3.48 11.09
CA GLY A 404 -22.21 4.47 11.24
C GLY A 404 -23.42 4.09 10.37
N ARG A 405 -24.42 3.41 10.92
CA ARG A 405 -25.46 2.76 10.10
C ARG A 405 -26.48 3.72 9.51
N ASP A 406 -26.81 4.77 10.25
CA ASP A 406 -27.90 5.68 9.95
C ASP A 406 -27.73 7.00 10.73
N GLU A 407 -28.64 7.94 10.53
CA GLU A 407 -28.62 9.25 11.19
C GLU A 407 -28.70 9.18 12.73
N SER A 408 -29.28 8.12 13.30
CA SER A 408 -29.37 7.92 14.76
C SER A 408 -28.10 7.30 15.36
N SER A 409 -27.34 6.59 14.54
CA SER A 409 -26.04 5.99 14.88
C SER A 409 -24.99 6.36 13.83
N PRO A 410 -24.66 7.65 13.64
CA PRO A 410 -23.70 8.07 12.63
C PRO A 410 -22.27 7.82 13.10
N PHE A 411 -21.34 7.69 12.16
CA PHE A 411 -19.92 7.85 12.47
C PHE A 411 -19.62 9.32 12.66
N SER A 412 -19.27 9.73 13.88
CA SER A 412 -18.95 11.13 14.22
C SER A 412 -17.51 11.31 14.70
N GLY A 413 -16.69 10.27 14.56
CA GLY A 413 -15.28 10.25 14.94
C GLY A 413 -14.35 10.80 13.87
N LEU A 414 -13.07 10.45 13.98
CA LEU A 414 -12.05 10.74 12.98
C LEU A 414 -11.48 9.41 12.48
N TYR A 415 -11.46 9.18 11.17
CA TYR A 415 -10.80 8.02 10.57
C TYR A 415 -9.69 8.48 9.62
N VAL A 416 -8.46 8.02 9.89
CA VAL A 416 -7.28 8.30 9.07
C VAL A 416 -6.78 6.99 8.47
N GLY A 417 -6.99 6.79 7.16
CA GLY A 417 -6.48 5.62 6.45
C GLY A 417 -4.96 5.61 6.26
N ASN A 418 -4.30 6.75 6.52
CA ASN A 418 -2.86 6.86 6.73
C ASN A 418 -1.99 6.29 5.59
N GLY A 419 -2.50 6.34 4.35
CA GLY A 419 -1.80 5.88 3.15
C GLY A 419 -1.85 4.37 2.91
N TYR A 420 -2.55 3.61 3.77
CA TYR A 420 -2.74 2.18 3.63
C TYR A 420 -4.01 1.85 2.85
N LYS A 421 -4.02 0.64 2.27
CA LYS A 421 -5.04 0.17 1.34
C LYS A 421 -6.00 -0.81 2.00
N ILE A 422 -7.27 -0.77 1.58
CA ILE A 422 -8.25 -1.82 1.86
C ILE A 422 -8.62 -2.49 0.54
N SER A 423 -8.38 -3.80 0.43
CA SER A 423 -8.48 -4.56 -0.81
C SER A 423 -9.48 -5.70 -0.70
N ASN A 424 -9.99 -6.13 -1.87
CA ASN A 424 -10.83 -7.29 -2.09
C ASN A 424 -12.08 -7.35 -1.21
N MET A 425 -12.69 -6.19 -0.95
CA MET A 425 -13.92 -6.11 -0.18
C MET A 425 -15.13 -6.37 -1.10
N TYR A 426 -15.79 -7.52 -0.93
CA TYR A 426 -16.97 -7.89 -1.71
C TYR A 426 -18.21 -7.84 -0.83
N VAL A 427 -19.08 -6.88 -1.11
CA VAL A 427 -20.37 -6.68 -0.44
C VAL A 427 -21.46 -6.96 -1.45
N SER A 428 -22.27 -7.99 -1.19
CA SER A 428 -23.48 -8.25 -1.97
C SER A 428 -24.70 -8.13 -1.06
N LYS A 429 -25.58 -7.17 -1.35
CA LYS A 429 -26.83 -6.94 -0.61
C LYS A 429 -28.02 -7.09 -1.55
N SER A 430 -28.97 -7.91 -1.15
CA SER A 430 -30.29 -7.97 -1.79
C SER A 430 -31.29 -7.25 -0.90
N LEU A 431 -31.99 -6.26 -1.45
CA LEU A 431 -32.93 -5.38 -0.76
C LEU A 431 -34.31 -5.44 -1.42
N PRO A 432 -35.39 -5.06 -0.72
CA PRO A 432 -35.43 -4.77 0.70
C PRO A 432 -35.28 -6.05 1.52
N LEU A 433 -34.79 -5.89 2.75
CA LEU A 433 -34.65 -6.98 3.71
C LEU A 433 -36.03 -7.59 4.04
N SER A 434 -36.08 -8.86 4.45
CA SER A 434 -37.34 -9.49 4.84
C SER A 434 -37.98 -8.77 6.05
N ASP A 435 -39.31 -8.83 6.21
CA ASP A 435 -40.02 -8.23 7.37
C ASP A 435 -39.47 -8.68 8.75
N SER A 436 -38.78 -9.83 8.82
CA SER A 436 -38.09 -10.33 10.02
C SER A 436 -36.71 -9.69 10.27
N GLU A 437 -36.10 -9.11 9.25
CA GLU A 437 -34.79 -8.44 9.28
C GLU A 437 -34.93 -6.92 9.38
N ILE A 438 -36.12 -6.39 9.06
CA ILE A 438 -36.46 -4.98 9.28
C ILE A 438 -36.72 -4.77 10.78
N SER A 439 -35.75 -4.18 11.48
CA SER A 439 -35.99 -3.64 12.82
C SER A 439 -37.12 -2.61 12.77
N GLN A 440 -38.13 -2.76 13.64
CA GLN A 440 -39.22 -1.79 13.81
C GLN A 440 -38.61 -0.43 14.19
N GLY A 441 -38.39 0.45 13.22
CA GLY A 441 -37.73 1.73 13.41
C GLY A 441 -36.73 2.15 12.33
N LEU A 442 -36.43 1.31 11.33
CA LEU A 442 -35.64 1.77 10.17
C LEU A 442 -36.38 2.91 9.47
N LYS A 443 -35.70 4.05 9.35
CA LYS A 443 -36.12 5.21 8.57
C LYS A 443 -36.29 4.84 7.09
N GLU A 444 -36.96 5.72 6.35
CA GLU A 444 -37.34 5.61 4.93
C GLU A 444 -36.15 5.57 3.94
N GLU A 445 -34.93 5.33 4.41
CA GLU A 445 -33.70 5.34 3.62
C GLU A 445 -32.75 4.17 3.95
N GLU A 446 -32.32 3.42 2.94
CA GLU A 446 -31.24 2.42 3.04
C GLU A 446 -29.92 3.08 2.66
N ILE A 447 -28.95 3.03 3.56
CA ILE A 447 -27.66 3.70 3.42
C ILE A 447 -26.56 2.64 3.28
N ILE A 448 -25.82 2.70 2.19
CA ILE A 448 -24.89 1.64 1.78
C ILE A 448 -23.54 2.25 1.41
N GLY A 449 -22.49 1.77 2.07
CA GLY A 449 -21.09 2.08 1.78
C GLY A 449 -20.14 1.47 2.79
N PHE A 450 -18.85 1.77 2.68
CA PHE A 450 -17.87 1.41 3.72
C PHE A 450 -18.26 2.05 5.05
N PHE A 451 -18.53 3.36 5.01
CA PHE A 451 -19.30 4.09 6.01
C PHE A 451 -20.77 4.21 5.55
N GLY A 452 -21.71 4.15 6.48
CA GLY A 452 -23.12 4.38 6.17
C GLY A 452 -23.41 5.88 6.19
N TYR A 453 -23.72 6.41 7.38
CA TYR A 453 -23.95 7.82 7.65
C TYR A 453 -22.74 8.43 8.36
N ASN A 454 -22.08 9.41 7.72
CA ASN A 454 -20.95 10.14 8.29
C ASN A 454 -21.36 11.54 8.78
N THR A 455 -20.96 11.91 9.99
CA THR A 455 -20.98 13.29 10.52
C THR A 455 -19.61 13.73 11.05
N GLY A 456 -18.62 12.83 11.04
CA GLY A 456 -17.26 13.06 11.48
C GLY A 456 -16.32 13.39 10.31
N GLU A 457 -15.07 12.95 10.41
CA GLU A 457 -14.05 13.15 9.39
C GLU A 457 -13.47 11.81 8.92
N ILE A 458 -13.44 11.61 7.60
CA ILE A 458 -12.79 10.49 6.92
C ILE A 458 -11.67 11.06 6.05
N SER A 459 -10.44 10.61 6.25
CA SER A 459 -9.29 11.11 5.52
C SER A 459 -8.32 10.01 5.11
N ASN A 460 -7.63 10.20 3.98
CA ASN A 460 -6.59 9.28 3.49
C ASN A 460 -7.03 7.81 3.39
N LEU A 461 -8.31 7.56 3.13
CA LEU A 461 -8.87 6.22 2.96
C LEU A 461 -8.69 5.78 1.50
N HIS A 462 -8.10 4.60 1.30
CA HIS A 462 -7.96 3.99 -0.03
C HIS A 462 -8.69 2.64 -0.10
N LEU A 463 -9.80 2.60 -0.85
CA LEU A 463 -10.46 1.35 -1.24
C LEU A 463 -9.86 0.85 -2.57
N ALA A 464 -8.90 -0.05 -2.47
CA ALA A 464 -8.05 -0.44 -3.60
C ALA A 464 -8.72 -1.39 -4.59
N SER A 465 -9.46 -2.38 -4.10
CA SER A 465 -10.18 -3.35 -4.92
C SER A 465 -11.41 -3.91 -4.20
N GLY A 466 -12.38 -4.41 -4.97
CA GLY A 466 -13.58 -5.02 -4.43
C GLY A 466 -14.82 -4.78 -5.28
N GLU A 467 -15.97 -5.18 -4.75
CA GLU A 467 -17.27 -5.01 -5.40
C GLU A 467 -18.35 -4.65 -4.38
N LEU A 468 -19.12 -3.61 -4.65
CA LEU A 468 -20.38 -3.33 -4.00
C LEU A 468 -21.51 -3.68 -4.97
N ARG A 469 -22.14 -4.83 -4.75
CA ARG A 469 -23.29 -5.33 -5.51
C ARG A 469 -24.57 -5.14 -4.73
N VAL A 470 -25.50 -4.38 -5.28
CA VAL A 470 -26.82 -4.14 -4.71
C VAL A 470 -27.88 -4.62 -5.70
N ASN A 471 -28.73 -5.54 -5.28
CA ASN A 471 -29.88 -5.99 -6.05
C ASN A 471 -31.16 -5.55 -5.33
N ILE A 472 -32.03 -4.82 -6.02
CA ILE A 472 -33.33 -4.36 -5.49
C ILE A 472 -34.41 -5.27 -6.07
N ILE A 473 -35.01 -6.08 -5.21
CA ILE A 473 -36.03 -7.10 -5.47
C ILE A 473 -37.38 -6.55 -5.01
N SER A 474 -38.28 -6.26 -5.94
CA SER A 474 -39.52 -5.51 -5.64
C SER A 474 -40.55 -6.26 -4.79
N GLU A 475 -40.50 -7.60 -4.76
CA GLU A 475 -41.47 -8.46 -4.07
C GLU A 475 -41.53 -8.27 -2.55
N ASN A 476 -40.47 -7.73 -1.94
CA ASN A 476 -40.33 -7.60 -0.48
C ASN A 476 -40.59 -6.18 0.06
N MET A 477 -40.92 -5.18 -0.78
CA MET A 477 -41.18 -3.82 -0.27
C MET A 477 -42.51 -3.77 0.50
N SER A 478 -42.46 -3.54 1.82
CA SER A 478 -43.63 -3.44 2.69
C SER A 478 -44.55 -2.24 2.32
N ARG A 479 -45.80 -2.24 2.82
CA ARG A 479 -46.95 -1.46 2.29
C ARG A 479 -46.95 0.06 2.55
N LYS A 480 -45.93 0.65 3.18
CA LYS A 480 -45.96 2.07 3.57
C LYS A 480 -44.71 2.82 3.06
N GLU A 481 -44.98 3.85 2.25
CA GLU A 481 -44.09 4.98 1.89
C GLU A 481 -42.92 4.77 0.90
N LEU A 482 -42.51 5.88 0.28
CA LEU A 482 -41.41 6.04 -0.67
C LEU A 482 -40.11 5.63 0.02
N TYR A 483 -39.21 4.95 -0.70
CA TYR A 483 -37.97 4.44 -0.11
C TYR A 483 -36.76 5.01 -0.84
N ASP A 484 -35.86 5.67 -0.11
CA ASP A 484 -34.63 6.25 -0.65
C ASP A 484 -33.46 5.27 -0.47
N TYR A 485 -32.55 5.23 -1.45
CA TYR A 485 -31.34 4.41 -1.40
C TYR A 485 -30.13 5.30 -1.66
N SER A 486 -29.26 5.41 -0.67
CA SER A 486 -28.04 6.21 -0.73
C SER A 486 -26.83 5.27 -0.78
N ILE A 487 -26.22 5.17 -1.95
CA ILE A 487 -25.23 4.15 -2.27
C ILE A 487 -23.93 4.84 -2.70
N GLY A 488 -22.88 4.68 -1.89
CA GLY A 488 -21.53 5.14 -2.20
C GLY A 488 -20.49 4.08 -1.86
N THR A 489 -19.37 4.03 -2.58
CA THR A 489 -18.32 3.05 -2.21
C THR A 489 -17.69 3.39 -0.86
N ILE A 490 -17.40 4.67 -0.62
CA ILE A 490 -16.83 5.15 0.65
C ILE A 490 -17.92 5.43 1.67
N CYS A 491 -18.95 6.19 1.30
CA CYS A 491 -19.98 6.61 2.25
C CYS A 491 -21.38 6.62 1.62
N GLY A 492 -22.37 5.96 2.21
CA GLY A 492 -23.74 6.04 1.69
C GLY A 492 -24.29 7.47 1.76
N HIS A 493 -24.28 8.09 2.94
CA HIS A 493 -24.72 9.46 3.20
C HIS A 493 -23.66 10.23 3.98
N ASN A 494 -23.06 11.25 3.36
CA ASN A 494 -22.10 12.13 4.00
C ASN A 494 -22.73 13.45 4.49
N ASN A 495 -22.69 13.69 5.80
CA ASN A 495 -22.96 14.99 6.45
C ASN A 495 -21.77 15.39 7.35
N GLY A 496 -20.56 14.97 6.96
CA GLY A 496 -19.29 15.28 7.61
C GLY A 496 -18.22 15.59 6.55
N ILE A 497 -16.95 15.46 6.91
CA ILE A 497 -15.83 15.76 6.01
C ILE A 497 -15.29 14.46 5.42
N ILE A 498 -15.19 14.38 4.10
CA ILE A 498 -14.39 13.35 3.41
C ILE A 498 -13.28 14.06 2.63
N LYS A 499 -12.02 13.73 2.91
CA LYS A 499 -10.89 14.34 2.22
C LYS A 499 -9.79 13.36 1.85
N PHE A 500 -9.06 13.63 0.78
CA PHE A 500 -7.90 12.82 0.36
C PHE A 500 -8.21 11.31 0.25
N SER A 501 -9.45 10.98 -0.07
CA SER A 501 -9.95 9.59 -0.04
C SER A 501 -10.33 9.16 -1.44
N TYR A 502 -10.05 7.91 -1.78
CA TYR A 502 -10.18 7.44 -3.15
C TYR A 502 -10.43 5.95 -3.26
N ASN A 503 -10.99 5.56 -4.40
CA ASN A 503 -11.10 4.17 -4.82
C ASN A 503 -10.35 3.97 -6.15
N SER A 504 -9.76 2.78 -6.37
CA SER A 504 -9.02 2.45 -7.59
C SER A 504 -9.70 1.40 -8.47
N ASP A 505 -9.60 0.11 -8.12
CA ASP A 505 -10.12 -1.01 -8.92
C ASP A 505 -11.36 -1.61 -8.24
N TYR A 506 -12.26 -0.74 -7.78
CA TYR A 506 -13.51 -1.12 -7.15
C TYR A 506 -14.63 -1.15 -8.20
N SER A 507 -15.67 -1.96 -7.99
CA SER A 507 -16.87 -1.97 -8.85
C SER A 507 -18.12 -1.73 -8.02
N LEU A 508 -18.97 -0.80 -8.43
CA LEU A 508 -20.31 -0.60 -7.90
C LEU A 508 -21.31 -1.12 -8.93
N TYR A 509 -22.06 -2.16 -8.58
CA TYR A 509 -23.12 -2.70 -9.41
C TYR A 509 -24.47 -2.54 -8.71
N LEU A 510 -25.42 -1.89 -9.39
CA LEU A 510 -26.80 -1.76 -8.95
C LEU A 510 -27.73 -2.39 -9.98
N HIS A 511 -28.54 -3.35 -9.54
CA HIS A 511 -29.62 -3.91 -10.35
C HIS A 511 -30.96 -3.64 -9.70
N ILE A 512 -31.87 -3.00 -10.44
CA ILE A 512 -33.21 -2.65 -10.00
C ILE A 512 -34.21 -3.49 -10.78
N GLU A 513 -34.94 -4.35 -10.08
CA GLU A 513 -36.04 -5.13 -10.67
C GLU A 513 -37.31 -4.28 -10.85
N PRO A 514 -38.22 -4.69 -11.77
CA PRO A 514 -39.48 -3.98 -11.99
C PRO A 514 -40.25 -3.77 -10.70
N SER A 515 -40.60 -2.51 -10.41
CA SER A 515 -41.34 -2.14 -9.19
C SER A 515 -42.56 -1.29 -9.52
N GLU A 516 -43.70 -1.62 -8.93
CA GLU A 516 -44.88 -0.76 -9.03
C GLU A 516 -44.80 0.48 -8.13
N LYS A 517 -43.84 0.53 -7.21
CA LYS A 517 -43.69 1.58 -6.19
C LYS A 517 -42.52 2.50 -6.50
N PRO A 518 -42.67 3.82 -6.31
CA PRO A 518 -41.58 4.77 -6.48
C PRO A 518 -40.53 4.60 -5.38
N ALA A 519 -39.25 4.64 -5.77
CA ALA A 519 -38.07 4.67 -4.91
C ALA A 519 -37.01 5.57 -5.54
N SER A 520 -36.27 6.32 -4.72
CA SER A 520 -35.20 7.20 -5.21
C SER A 520 -33.85 6.55 -4.98
N PHE A 521 -32.98 6.59 -5.98
CA PHE A 521 -31.65 5.99 -5.95
C PHE A 521 -30.61 7.08 -6.17
N TYR A 522 -29.74 7.26 -5.18
CA TYR A 522 -28.63 8.19 -5.23
C TYR A 522 -27.33 7.39 -5.19
N VAL A 523 -26.65 7.34 -6.33
CA VAL A 523 -25.50 6.46 -6.54
C VAL A 523 -24.28 7.32 -6.87
N GLY A 524 -23.23 7.19 -6.06
CA GLY A 524 -21.97 7.87 -6.30
C GLY A 524 -20.76 6.97 -6.12
N GLY A 525 -19.70 7.24 -6.87
CA GLY A 525 -18.43 6.53 -6.71
C GLY A 525 -17.79 6.78 -5.34
N ILE A 526 -17.98 7.95 -4.74
CA ILE A 526 -17.53 8.25 -3.36
C ILE A 526 -18.72 8.22 -2.40
N SER A 527 -19.78 8.97 -2.72
CA SER A 527 -20.95 9.04 -1.85
C SER A 527 -22.29 9.04 -2.56
N GLY A 528 -23.30 8.37 -2.00
CA GLY A 528 -24.66 8.39 -2.52
C GLY A 528 -25.29 9.77 -2.36
N LYS A 529 -25.41 10.24 -1.11
CA LYS A 529 -25.85 11.58 -0.74
C LYS A 529 -24.74 12.37 -0.05
N ASN A 530 -24.61 13.65 -0.40
CA ASN A 530 -23.67 14.56 0.23
C ASN A 530 -24.35 15.86 0.69
N GLU A 531 -24.27 16.14 1.99
CA GLU A 531 -24.77 17.35 2.66
C GLU A 531 -23.65 18.31 3.08
N TYR A 532 -22.38 17.87 2.99
CA TYR A 532 -21.24 18.62 3.52
C TYR A 532 -19.98 18.48 2.63
N GLU A 533 -18.78 18.45 3.21
CA GLU A 533 -17.53 18.60 2.47
C GLU A 533 -17.02 17.29 1.86
N ILE A 534 -16.67 17.33 0.57
CA ILE A 534 -15.87 16.30 -0.11
C ILE A 534 -14.75 17.00 -0.88
N THR A 535 -13.51 16.84 -0.41
CA THR A 535 -12.35 17.57 -0.95
C THR A 535 -11.22 16.63 -1.36
N SER A 536 -10.56 16.89 -2.49
CA SER A 536 -9.40 16.09 -2.95
C SER A 536 -9.68 14.58 -3.00
N CYS A 537 -10.87 14.20 -3.48
CA CYS A 537 -11.28 12.80 -3.59
C CYS A 537 -11.29 12.32 -5.04
N LEU A 538 -11.01 11.04 -5.24
CA LEU A 538 -10.89 10.44 -6.57
C LEU A 538 -11.71 9.15 -6.67
N ASN A 539 -12.58 9.09 -7.67
CA ASN A 539 -13.25 7.86 -8.09
C ASN A 539 -12.58 7.29 -9.35
N ASN A 540 -12.07 6.07 -9.27
CA ASN A 540 -11.66 5.28 -10.43
C ASN A 540 -12.43 3.95 -10.53
N SER A 541 -13.45 3.77 -9.68
CA SER A 541 -14.32 2.60 -9.71
C SER A 541 -15.26 2.59 -10.91
N LYS A 542 -15.56 1.40 -11.43
CA LYS A 542 -16.63 1.20 -12.42
C LYS A 542 -17.99 1.25 -11.72
N ILE A 543 -18.88 2.10 -12.20
CA ILE A 543 -20.27 2.19 -11.76
C ILE A 543 -21.17 1.62 -12.86
N GLU A 544 -21.85 0.52 -12.57
CA GLU A 544 -22.76 -0.16 -13.49
C GLU A 544 -24.17 -0.24 -12.90
N ILE A 545 -25.15 0.29 -13.62
CA ILE A 545 -26.54 0.32 -13.19
C ILE A 545 -27.43 -0.27 -14.27
N ILE A 546 -28.24 -1.25 -13.87
CA ILE A 546 -29.28 -1.85 -14.70
C ILE A 546 -30.62 -1.59 -14.03
N ASP A 547 -31.44 -0.76 -14.66
CA ASP A 547 -32.80 -0.43 -14.22
C ASP A 547 -33.84 -1.06 -15.15
N ASN A 548 -34.54 -2.07 -14.63
CA ASN A 548 -35.55 -2.82 -15.36
C ASN A 548 -36.96 -2.39 -14.95
N GLU A 549 -37.39 -1.15 -15.27
CA GLU A 549 -38.72 -0.61 -14.90
C GLU A 549 -38.87 -0.23 -13.42
N GLY A 550 -37.80 0.26 -12.79
CA GLY A 550 -37.91 1.00 -11.55
C GLY A 550 -38.83 2.22 -11.72
N LYS A 551 -39.61 2.52 -10.68
CA LYS A 551 -40.33 3.80 -10.56
C LYS A 551 -39.59 4.66 -9.56
N GLY A 552 -39.53 5.96 -9.81
CA GLY A 552 -38.88 6.93 -8.93
C GLY A 552 -37.56 7.43 -9.50
N ASP A 553 -36.88 8.27 -8.75
CA ASP A 553 -35.79 9.08 -9.27
C ASP A 553 -34.45 8.33 -9.25
N LEU A 554 -33.68 8.42 -10.33
CA LEU A 554 -32.34 7.86 -10.42
C LEU A 554 -31.33 8.99 -10.59
N ARG A 555 -30.44 9.16 -9.62
CA ARG A 555 -29.35 10.15 -9.59
C ARG A 555 -28.02 9.45 -9.50
N VAL A 556 -27.18 9.63 -10.52
CA VAL A 556 -25.92 8.89 -10.67
C VAL A 556 -24.81 9.87 -10.96
N GLY A 557 -23.80 9.89 -10.09
CA GLY A 557 -22.57 10.65 -10.29
C GLY A 557 -21.34 9.78 -10.20
N GLY A 558 -20.28 10.13 -10.94
CA GLY A 558 -18.99 9.45 -10.78
C GLY A 558 -18.41 9.66 -9.39
N LEU A 559 -18.75 10.77 -8.71
CA LEU A 559 -18.40 11.02 -7.32
C LEU A 559 -19.62 10.96 -6.41
N ILE A 560 -20.67 11.72 -6.73
CA ILE A 560 -21.81 11.97 -5.83
C ILE A 560 -23.13 11.71 -6.56
N GLY A 561 -24.03 10.91 -6.00
CA GLY A 561 -25.38 10.74 -6.54
C GLY A 561 -26.20 12.02 -6.44
N LEU A 562 -26.49 12.45 -5.20
CA LEU A 562 -27.18 13.69 -4.87
C LEU A 562 -26.33 14.55 -3.94
N SER A 563 -26.06 15.78 -4.35
CA SER A 563 -25.43 16.81 -3.53
C SER A 563 -26.47 17.83 -3.13
N PHE A 564 -26.61 18.13 -1.84
CA PHE A 564 -27.51 19.19 -1.39
C PHE A 564 -27.02 19.89 -0.14
N ASN A 565 -27.64 21.02 0.18
CA ASN A 565 -27.28 21.84 1.33
C ASN A 565 -28.43 21.86 2.31
N LYS A 566 -28.12 21.78 3.62
CA LYS A 566 -29.08 22.14 4.65
C LYS A 566 -28.98 23.63 5.00
N PRO A 567 -30.09 24.29 5.35
CA PRO A 567 -30.16 25.69 5.76
C PRO A 567 -29.15 26.12 6.83
N ASP A 568 -28.74 25.20 7.72
CA ASP A 568 -27.91 25.50 8.89
C ASP A 568 -26.41 25.17 8.70
N ASN A 569 -26.00 24.67 7.52
CA ASN A 569 -24.65 24.14 7.31
C ASN A 569 -23.86 24.96 6.27
N ARG A 570 -22.52 24.83 6.22
CA ARG A 570 -21.66 25.55 5.24
C ARG A 570 -21.89 25.16 3.77
N GLY A 571 -22.92 24.36 3.47
CA GLY A 571 -23.24 23.83 2.15
C GLY A 571 -22.38 22.63 1.76
N SER A 572 -22.88 21.83 0.82
CA SER A 572 -22.07 20.82 0.14
C SER A 572 -20.97 21.53 -0.64
N MET A 573 -19.72 21.11 -0.46
CA MET A 573 -18.55 21.71 -1.10
C MET A 573 -17.66 20.65 -1.74
N PRO A 574 -18.01 20.14 -2.94
CA PRO A 574 -17.09 19.33 -3.72
C PRO A 574 -15.93 20.21 -4.22
N CYS A 575 -14.69 19.88 -3.88
CA CYS A 575 -13.53 20.68 -4.27
C CYS A 575 -12.34 19.80 -4.62
N ALA A 576 -11.66 20.10 -5.73
CA ALA A 576 -10.49 19.33 -6.16
C ALA A 576 -10.77 17.82 -6.37
N CYS A 577 -11.97 17.47 -6.82
CA CYS A 577 -12.38 16.07 -6.94
C CYS A 577 -12.33 15.58 -8.40
N THR A 578 -12.07 14.28 -8.56
CA THR A 578 -11.83 13.68 -9.88
C THR A 578 -12.64 12.40 -10.08
N ASN A 579 -13.22 12.23 -11.27
CA ASN A 579 -13.71 10.93 -11.73
C ASN A 579 -12.91 10.43 -12.95
N HIS A 580 -12.31 9.26 -12.82
CA HIS A 580 -11.73 8.45 -13.89
C HIS A 580 -12.58 7.19 -14.18
N GLY A 581 -13.42 6.80 -13.22
CA GLY A 581 -14.24 5.60 -13.30
C GLY A 581 -15.30 5.66 -14.41
N GLU A 582 -15.51 4.53 -15.08
CA GLU A 582 -16.58 4.39 -16.08
C GLU A 582 -17.96 4.38 -15.42
N LEU A 583 -18.91 5.13 -15.97
CA LEU A 583 -20.32 5.09 -15.61
C LEU A 583 -21.10 4.43 -16.73
N SER A 584 -21.73 3.30 -16.46
CA SER A 584 -22.62 2.60 -17.40
C SER A 584 -24.01 2.47 -16.80
N VAL A 585 -24.99 3.14 -17.40
CA VAL A 585 -26.39 3.10 -16.97
C VAL A 585 -27.26 2.57 -18.12
N ARG A 586 -28.07 1.56 -17.83
CA ARG A 586 -29.01 0.97 -18.79
C ARG A 586 -30.42 0.96 -18.21
N THR A 587 -31.39 1.44 -18.98
CA THR A 587 -32.82 1.38 -18.64
C THR A 587 -33.57 0.55 -19.69
N GLU A 588 -33.98 -0.70 -19.39
CA GLU A 588 -34.41 -1.66 -20.42
C GLU A 588 -35.87 -1.50 -20.90
N LYS A 589 -36.77 -0.97 -20.06
CA LYS A 589 -38.17 -0.70 -20.44
C LYS A 589 -38.66 0.53 -19.68
N GLY A 590 -39.09 1.57 -20.39
CA GLY A 590 -39.56 2.80 -19.76
C GLY A 590 -41.08 2.81 -19.61
N ILE A 591 -41.55 2.51 -18.40
CA ILE A 591 -42.86 2.99 -17.95
C ILE A 591 -42.67 3.55 -16.54
N GLY A 592 -41.86 4.60 -16.45
CA GLY A 592 -41.72 5.48 -15.28
C GLY A 592 -41.98 6.93 -15.71
N ARG A 593 -42.67 7.71 -14.87
CA ARG A 593 -42.81 9.18 -15.03
C ARG A 593 -41.61 9.94 -14.43
N SER A 594 -40.52 9.23 -14.17
CA SER A 594 -39.37 9.67 -13.39
C SER A 594 -38.36 10.45 -14.23
N THR A 595 -37.61 11.31 -13.55
CA THR A 595 -36.50 12.06 -14.14
C THR A 595 -35.21 11.34 -13.77
N HIS A 596 -34.34 11.04 -14.73
CA HIS A 596 -33.00 10.48 -14.45
C HIS A 596 -31.94 11.57 -14.60
N GLY A 597 -31.10 11.76 -13.58
CA GLY A 597 -30.00 12.73 -13.56
C GLY A 597 -28.66 12.01 -13.52
N ILE A 598 -27.92 12.03 -14.63
CA ILE A 598 -26.64 11.34 -14.78
C ILE A 598 -25.54 12.38 -14.99
N GLY A 599 -24.53 12.39 -14.11
CA GLY A 599 -23.40 13.29 -14.18
C GLY A 599 -22.06 12.56 -14.13
N GLY A 600 -21.07 13.03 -14.89
CA GLY A 600 -19.71 12.49 -14.75
C GLY A 600 -19.12 12.68 -13.34
N LEU A 601 -19.53 13.74 -12.63
CA LEU A 601 -19.18 13.96 -11.22
C LEU A 601 -20.39 13.86 -10.31
N ILE A 602 -21.49 14.58 -10.62
CA ILE A 602 -22.64 14.71 -9.72
C ILE A 602 -23.94 14.41 -10.48
N GLY A 603 -24.76 13.47 -9.99
CA GLY A 603 -26.04 13.15 -10.61
C GLY A 603 -27.05 14.30 -10.53
N GLU A 604 -27.23 14.83 -9.33
CA GLU A 604 -28.03 16.03 -9.06
C GLU A 604 -27.41 16.89 -7.96
N MET A 605 -27.49 18.21 -8.16
CA MET A 605 -27.12 19.21 -7.17
C MET A 605 -28.32 20.10 -6.86
N VAL A 606 -28.76 20.10 -5.61
CA VAL A 606 -29.87 20.92 -5.11
C VAL A 606 -29.35 21.91 -4.08
N VAL A 607 -29.60 23.20 -4.29
CA VAL A 607 -29.23 24.22 -3.29
C VAL A 607 -30.48 24.78 -2.64
N GLU A 608 -30.67 24.42 -1.36
CA GLU A 608 -31.81 24.89 -0.58
C GLU A 608 -31.55 26.29 -0.03
N VAL A 609 -32.55 27.16 -0.15
CA VAL A 609 -32.50 28.55 0.28
C VAL A 609 -32.95 28.62 1.73
N SER A 610 -32.10 29.11 2.65
CA SER A 610 -32.55 29.41 4.00
C SER A 610 -33.11 30.84 4.08
N GLU A 611 -34.21 31.01 4.83
CA GLU A 611 -34.77 32.34 5.11
C GLU A 611 -33.85 33.20 6.02
N GLU A 612 -32.86 32.57 6.69
CA GLU A 612 -32.03 33.19 7.72
C GLU A 612 -30.57 33.50 7.30
N GLY A 613 -30.12 33.14 6.09
CA GLY A 613 -28.74 33.46 5.66
C GLY A 613 -28.32 32.99 4.27
N ILE A 614 -27.32 33.66 3.70
CA ILE A 614 -26.69 33.32 2.41
C ILE A 614 -25.71 32.16 2.65
N HIS A 615 -26.13 30.92 2.42
CA HIS A 615 -25.21 29.78 2.37
C HIS A 615 -24.80 29.55 0.91
N SER A 616 -23.50 29.67 0.61
CA SER A 616 -22.97 29.48 -0.74
C SER A 616 -22.41 28.07 -0.91
N THR A 617 -22.81 27.36 -1.96
CA THR A 617 -22.14 26.10 -2.37
C THR A 617 -21.06 26.40 -3.37
N ASN A 618 -19.85 25.92 -3.09
CA ASN A 618 -18.73 26.04 -4.01
C ASN A 618 -18.44 24.66 -4.62
N PHE A 619 -18.47 24.57 -5.95
CA PHE A 619 -17.97 23.41 -6.68
C PHE A 619 -16.78 23.85 -7.52
N LEU A 620 -15.58 23.47 -7.07
CA LEU A 620 -14.34 24.05 -7.56
C LEU A 620 -13.38 22.98 -8.07
N ASN A 621 -12.62 23.34 -9.10
CA ASN A 621 -11.41 22.64 -9.52
C ASN A 621 -11.61 21.13 -9.72
N SER A 622 -12.70 20.70 -10.37
CA SER A 622 -13.04 19.27 -10.43
C SER A 622 -13.21 18.80 -11.85
N TYR A 623 -12.82 17.56 -12.15
CA TYR A 623 -12.89 17.06 -13.52
C TYR A 623 -13.38 15.62 -13.66
N ASN A 624 -14.15 15.40 -14.71
CA ASN A 624 -14.49 14.07 -15.21
C ASN A 624 -13.61 13.71 -16.41
N SER A 625 -13.07 12.51 -16.38
CA SER A 625 -12.40 11.85 -17.51
C SER A 625 -12.90 10.42 -17.73
N GLY A 626 -13.73 9.91 -16.82
CA GLY A 626 -14.38 8.63 -16.97
C GLY A 626 -15.44 8.67 -18.07
N THR A 627 -15.55 7.57 -18.80
CA THR A 627 -16.54 7.40 -19.87
C THR A 627 -17.95 7.28 -19.28
N ILE A 628 -18.91 7.99 -19.86
CA ILE A 628 -20.34 7.90 -19.53
C ILE A 628 -21.06 7.16 -20.64
N THR A 629 -21.53 5.95 -20.37
CA THR A 629 -22.36 5.14 -21.26
C THR A 629 -23.79 5.12 -20.74
N TYR A 630 -24.74 5.61 -21.55
CA TYR A 630 -26.16 5.59 -21.21
C TYR A 630 -27.00 4.95 -22.31
N THR A 631 -27.60 3.80 -22.00
CA THR A 631 -28.58 3.13 -22.87
C THR A 631 -30.00 3.52 -22.44
N ILE A 632 -30.67 4.28 -23.30
CA ILE A 632 -31.97 4.89 -23.02
C ILE A 632 -33.11 3.93 -23.38
N GLY A 633 -33.98 3.64 -22.41
CA GLY A 633 -35.34 3.16 -22.60
C GLY A 633 -36.32 4.29 -22.98
N SER A 634 -37.55 4.27 -22.46
CA SER A 634 -38.61 5.25 -22.80
C SER A 634 -38.85 6.35 -21.75
N GLN A 635 -37.88 6.65 -20.87
CA GLN A 635 -38.01 7.66 -19.80
C GLN A 635 -37.45 9.05 -20.17
N VAL A 636 -37.72 10.07 -19.33
CA VAL A 636 -37.07 11.39 -19.43
C VAL A 636 -35.69 11.29 -18.80
N TYR A 637 -34.67 11.64 -19.58
CA TYR A 637 -33.27 11.54 -19.16
C TYR A 637 -32.57 12.88 -19.26
N ILE A 638 -31.65 13.11 -18.32
CA ILE A 638 -30.82 14.29 -18.24
C ILE A 638 -29.39 13.81 -18.00
N VAL A 639 -28.48 14.15 -18.90
CA VAL A 639 -27.08 13.71 -18.84
C VAL A 639 -26.15 14.88 -19.04
N GLY A 640 -25.23 15.09 -18.09
CA GLY A 640 -24.15 16.06 -18.19
C GLY A 640 -22.78 15.42 -17.94
N GLY A 641 -21.75 15.86 -18.64
CA GLY A 641 -20.39 15.36 -18.41
C GLY A 641 -19.81 15.75 -17.04
N VAL A 642 -20.38 16.76 -16.36
CA VAL A 642 -20.00 17.16 -15.00
C VAL A 642 -21.18 16.97 -14.05
N ILE A 643 -22.31 17.65 -14.30
CA ILE A 643 -23.52 17.59 -13.47
C ILE A 643 -24.71 17.18 -14.34
N GLY A 644 -25.48 16.19 -13.89
CA GLY A 644 -26.75 15.83 -14.54
C GLY A 644 -27.79 16.94 -14.39
N ILE A 645 -28.29 17.13 -13.16
CA ILE A 645 -29.32 18.11 -12.83
C ILE A 645 -28.76 19.14 -11.85
N LEU A 646 -28.98 20.42 -12.14
CA LEU A 646 -28.67 21.53 -11.25
C LEU A 646 -29.95 22.30 -10.93
N GLU A 647 -30.42 22.21 -9.69
CA GLU A 647 -31.67 22.86 -9.25
C GLU A 647 -31.41 24.01 -8.26
N LYS A 648 -32.28 25.04 -8.32
CA LYS A 648 -32.37 26.13 -7.34
C LYS A 648 -31.06 26.92 -7.16
N LEU A 649 -30.65 27.63 -8.22
CA LEU A 649 -29.39 28.38 -8.36
C LEU A 649 -29.13 29.58 -7.41
N GLN A 650 -29.59 29.57 -6.17
CA GLN A 650 -29.20 30.62 -5.22
C GLN A 650 -27.80 30.36 -4.67
N ASN A 651 -26.87 31.31 -4.86
CA ASN A 651 -25.54 31.32 -4.24
C ASN A 651 -24.63 30.11 -4.55
N ILE A 652 -24.70 29.54 -5.74
CA ILE A 652 -23.75 28.50 -6.18
C ILE A 652 -22.52 29.18 -6.81
N TYR A 653 -21.32 28.72 -6.51
CA TYR A 653 -20.09 29.12 -7.18
C TYR A 653 -19.48 27.91 -7.90
N LEU A 654 -19.64 27.84 -9.22
CA LEU A 654 -19.08 26.79 -10.06
C LEU A 654 -17.82 27.30 -10.75
N GLU A 655 -16.62 26.80 -10.43
CA GLU A 655 -15.37 27.32 -11.02
C GLU A 655 -14.39 26.19 -11.36
N ASN A 656 -13.70 26.31 -12.49
CA ASN A 656 -12.68 25.36 -12.95
C ASN A 656 -13.22 23.93 -12.97
N LEU A 657 -14.32 23.73 -13.69
CA LEU A 657 -14.92 22.41 -13.88
C LEU A 657 -14.66 21.91 -15.30
N TYR A 658 -14.32 20.63 -15.42
CA TYR A 658 -13.88 20.04 -16.69
C TYR A 658 -14.59 18.71 -16.96
N ASN A 659 -14.93 18.49 -18.24
CA ASN A 659 -15.19 17.15 -18.74
C ASN A 659 -14.30 16.87 -19.95
N VAL A 660 -13.49 15.82 -19.84
CA VAL A 660 -12.70 15.23 -20.93
C VAL A 660 -13.08 13.76 -21.18
N GLY A 661 -14.05 13.23 -20.41
CA GLY A 661 -14.56 11.88 -20.57
C GLY A 661 -15.49 11.77 -21.76
N GLU A 662 -15.40 10.62 -22.46
CA GLU A 662 -16.29 10.31 -23.58
C GLU A 662 -17.72 10.04 -23.10
N MET A 663 -18.70 10.40 -23.92
CA MET A 663 -20.12 10.21 -23.60
C MET A 663 -20.81 9.41 -24.71
N TYR A 664 -21.19 8.17 -24.44
CA TYR A 664 -21.88 7.26 -25.36
C TYR A 664 -23.35 7.11 -24.98
N ILE A 665 -24.22 7.74 -25.78
CA ILE A 665 -25.65 7.77 -25.48
C ILE A 665 -26.42 7.14 -26.65
N SER A 666 -27.08 6.00 -26.39
CA SER A 666 -27.81 5.23 -27.41
C SER A 666 -29.26 5.03 -27.00
N SER A 667 -30.21 5.23 -27.93
CA SER A 667 -31.61 4.93 -27.68
C SER A 667 -32.10 3.66 -28.40
N ASP A 668 -32.90 2.87 -27.70
CA ASP A 668 -33.76 1.85 -28.30
C ASP A 668 -34.88 2.57 -29.08
N ARG A 669 -34.63 2.82 -30.37
CA ARG A 669 -35.53 2.96 -31.55
C ARG A 669 -36.92 3.63 -31.48
N GLN A 670 -37.40 4.16 -30.36
CA GLN A 670 -38.71 4.82 -30.23
C GLN A 670 -38.71 6.12 -29.41
N THR A 671 -37.56 6.62 -28.95
CA THR A 671 -37.49 7.87 -28.18
C THR A 671 -37.83 9.09 -29.05
N THR A 672 -38.91 9.78 -28.70
CA THR A 672 -39.35 11.03 -29.32
C THR A 672 -38.31 12.14 -29.19
N SER A 673 -38.24 13.01 -30.21
CA SER A 673 -37.32 14.15 -30.34
C SER A 673 -37.38 15.23 -29.24
N SER A 674 -38.17 15.02 -28.17
CA SER A 674 -38.41 16.02 -27.11
C SER A 674 -37.36 16.03 -26.00
N ASN A 675 -36.53 14.98 -25.89
CA ASN A 675 -35.60 14.81 -24.75
C ASN A 675 -34.12 15.01 -25.12
N GLU A 676 -33.77 15.16 -26.40
CA GLU A 676 -32.40 15.49 -26.83
C GLU A 676 -31.90 16.81 -26.19
N GLY A 677 -32.85 17.68 -25.81
CA GLY A 677 -32.66 18.94 -25.09
C GLY A 677 -32.12 18.84 -23.66
N TYR A 678 -31.71 17.67 -23.17
CA TYR A 678 -31.16 17.51 -21.82
C TYR A 678 -29.83 16.74 -21.82
N LEU A 679 -29.17 16.67 -22.98
CA LEU A 679 -27.83 16.13 -23.16
C LEU A 679 -26.81 17.25 -23.30
N ALA A 680 -25.77 17.22 -22.47
CA ALA A 680 -24.76 18.26 -22.46
C ALA A 680 -23.37 17.78 -22.07
N TRP A 681 -22.35 18.47 -22.55
CA TRP A 681 -20.96 18.21 -22.17
C TRP A 681 -20.64 18.53 -20.72
N LEU A 682 -21.31 19.52 -20.12
CA LEU A 682 -21.06 19.95 -18.75
C LEU A 682 -22.30 19.75 -17.89
N LEU A 683 -23.39 20.45 -18.20
CA LEU A 683 -24.59 20.53 -17.35
C LEU A 683 -25.83 20.04 -18.11
N GLY A 684 -26.41 18.90 -17.72
CA GLY A 684 -27.55 18.31 -18.44
C GLY A 684 -28.79 19.19 -18.41
N LYS A 685 -29.24 19.58 -17.21
CA LYS A 685 -30.37 20.48 -16.99
C LYS A 685 -30.05 21.49 -15.90
N ILE A 686 -30.46 22.73 -16.14
CA ILE A 686 -30.44 23.81 -15.15
C ILE A 686 -31.87 24.29 -14.91
N GLU A 687 -32.33 24.28 -13.66
CA GLU A 687 -33.59 24.90 -13.25
C GLU A 687 -33.35 26.26 -12.60
N TRP A 688 -33.96 27.29 -13.19
CA TRP A 688 -33.90 28.67 -12.73
C TRP A 688 -35.01 28.96 -11.73
N ASP A 689 -34.70 29.78 -10.73
CA ASP A 689 -35.70 30.52 -9.99
C ASP A 689 -35.87 31.89 -10.67
N ASP A 690 -37.09 32.34 -10.89
CA ASP A 690 -37.44 33.45 -11.81
C ASP A 690 -36.86 34.83 -11.37
N ASP A 691 -36.26 34.92 -10.18
CA ASP A 691 -35.87 36.17 -9.51
C ASP A 691 -34.34 36.45 -9.42
N ILE A 692 -33.45 35.69 -10.08
CA ILE A 692 -31.98 35.74 -9.81
C ILE A 692 -31.11 36.10 -11.02
N GLN A 693 -30.12 36.99 -10.82
CA GLN A 693 -29.06 37.30 -11.79
C GLN A 693 -27.86 36.34 -11.70
N LEU A 694 -27.53 35.71 -12.83
CA LEU A 694 -26.47 34.71 -13.06
C LEU A 694 -25.02 35.18 -12.84
N SER A 695 -24.79 36.49 -12.88
CA SER A 695 -23.49 37.06 -13.25
C SER A 695 -22.36 36.79 -12.27
N ASN A 696 -22.58 36.45 -11.01
CA ASN A 696 -21.48 36.42 -10.02
C ASN A 696 -21.04 35.00 -9.60
N ASN A 697 -21.67 33.96 -10.16
CA ASN A 697 -21.77 32.64 -9.52
C ASN A 697 -21.22 31.47 -10.37
N ILE A 698 -20.74 31.73 -11.59
CA ILE A 698 -20.14 30.71 -12.46
C ILE A 698 -18.77 31.21 -12.92
N GLY A 699 -17.67 30.65 -12.45
CA GLY A 699 -16.32 30.89 -12.95
C GLY A 699 -16.07 30.20 -14.31
N GLU A 700 -14.82 29.83 -14.57
CA GLU A 700 -14.43 29.24 -15.86
C GLU A 700 -14.85 27.76 -15.95
N LEU A 701 -15.52 27.38 -17.03
CA LEU A 701 -15.96 26.01 -17.31
C LEU A 701 -15.37 25.54 -18.63
N TYR A 702 -14.82 24.33 -18.67
CA TYR A 702 -13.99 23.86 -19.78
C TYR A 702 -14.51 22.55 -20.38
N TYR A 703 -14.62 22.49 -21.70
CA TYR A 703 -15.06 21.30 -22.43
C TYR A 703 -14.21 21.06 -23.68
N ASP A 704 -14.01 19.78 -24.03
CA ASP A 704 -13.29 19.37 -25.24
C ASP A 704 -14.30 18.98 -26.33
N TYR A 705 -14.25 19.63 -27.50
CA TYR A 705 -15.15 19.33 -28.62
C TYR A 705 -14.58 18.27 -29.57
N ASP A 706 -13.26 18.07 -29.57
CA ASP A 706 -12.59 17.28 -30.61
C ASP A 706 -12.54 15.78 -30.28
N VAL A 707 -12.77 15.40 -29.02
CA VAL A 707 -12.77 14.00 -28.53
C VAL A 707 -14.05 13.23 -28.91
N THR A 708 -15.16 13.90 -29.26
CA THR A 708 -16.32 13.21 -29.85
C THR A 708 -16.67 13.72 -31.25
N ARG A 709 -15.81 13.39 -32.23
CA ARG A 709 -16.31 13.17 -33.60
C ARG A 709 -17.14 11.88 -33.64
N MET A 710 -18.34 11.92 -33.09
CA MET A 710 -19.34 10.88 -33.40
C MET A 710 -19.81 11.09 -34.83
N ASN A 711 -19.14 10.41 -35.77
CA ASN A 711 -19.69 10.18 -37.08
C ASN A 711 -21.01 9.43 -36.87
N LYS A 712 -22.14 10.07 -37.19
CA LYS A 712 -23.36 9.36 -37.53
C LYS A 712 -23.05 8.51 -38.75
N ASN A 713 -22.56 7.29 -38.56
CA ASN A 713 -22.50 6.24 -39.56
C ASN A 713 -22.31 4.90 -38.83
N GLU A 714 -23.39 4.11 -38.79
CA GLU A 714 -23.48 2.66 -38.49
C GLU A 714 -24.08 2.20 -37.13
N GLU A 715 -23.94 2.89 -35.98
CA GLU A 715 -24.33 2.27 -34.67
C GLU A 715 -25.49 2.92 -33.85
N GLY A 716 -26.05 4.07 -34.24
CA GLY A 716 -27.29 4.59 -33.60
C GLY A 716 -27.12 5.44 -32.33
N PHE A 717 -25.95 6.04 -32.10
CA PHE A 717 -25.68 6.98 -30.99
C PHE A 717 -26.15 8.43 -31.28
N ILE A 718 -26.44 9.19 -30.21
CA ILE A 718 -26.85 10.60 -30.23
C ILE A 718 -25.62 11.50 -30.10
N ILE A 719 -25.50 12.52 -30.96
CA ILE A 719 -24.42 13.51 -30.91
C ILE A 719 -24.77 14.58 -29.87
N VAL A 720 -23.84 14.87 -28.94
CA VAL A 720 -23.95 15.96 -27.98
C VAL A 720 -23.08 17.13 -28.48
N ASP A 721 -23.70 18.22 -28.90
CA ASP A 721 -23.01 19.38 -29.50
C ASP A 721 -23.07 20.66 -28.66
N ARG A 722 -23.61 20.57 -27.43
CA ARG A 722 -23.83 21.72 -26.54
C ARG A 722 -23.20 21.55 -25.15
N PRO A 723 -22.70 22.64 -24.55
CA PRO A 723 -22.15 22.62 -23.20
C PRO A 723 -23.23 22.46 -22.12
N ILE A 724 -24.45 22.94 -22.36
CA ILE A 724 -25.58 22.91 -21.43
C ILE A 724 -26.83 22.43 -22.18
N GLY A 725 -27.55 21.45 -21.63
CA GLY A 725 -28.56 20.70 -22.38
C GLY A 725 -29.81 21.51 -22.68
N ASN A 726 -30.47 22.03 -21.64
CA ASN A 726 -31.76 22.72 -21.76
C ASN A 726 -31.67 24.18 -22.23
N LEU A 727 -30.48 24.62 -22.66
CA LEU A 727 -30.28 25.87 -23.37
C LEU A 727 -30.26 25.57 -24.89
N THR A 728 -31.11 26.26 -25.63
CA THR A 728 -31.32 26.05 -27.08
C THR A 728 -31.14 27.38 -27.83
N GLU A 729 -31.11 27.37 -29.16
CA GLU A 729 -31.15 28.63 -29.93
C GLU A 729 -32.39 29.49 -29.63
N GLU A 730 -33.50 28.85 -29.23
CA GLU A 730 -34.75 29.52 -28.84
C GLU A 730 -34.74 30.04 -27.40
N ASN A 731 -33.84 29.50 -26.56
CA ASN A 731 -33.58 29.95 -25.19
C ASN A 731 -32.05 30.04 -24.96
N PRO A 732 -31.39 31.03 -25.59
CA PRO A 732 -29.93 31.06 -25.66
C PRO A 732 -29.32 31.32 -24.28
N PRO A 733 -28.12 30.77 -24.00
CA PRO A 733 -27.36 31.15 -22.82
C PRO A 733 -27.22 32.67 -22.76
N GLU A 734 -27.39 33.26 -21.58
CA GLU A 734 -27.10 34.68 -21.36
C GLU A 734 -25.67 34.97 -21.85
N ALA A 735 -25.46 36.14 -22.47
CA ALA A 735 -24.18 36.50 -23.09
C ALA A 735 -22.97 36.32 -22.14
N GLU A 736 -23.20 36.46 -20.84
CA GLU A 736 -22.21 36.27 -19.79
C GLU A 736 -21.79 34.81 -19.58
N LEU A 737 -22.72 33.86 -19.69
CA LEU A 737 -22.43 32.43 -19.58
C LEU A 737 -21.55 31.95 -20.74
N ASN A 738 -21.79 32.48 -21.95
CA ASN A 738 -20.95 32.21 -23.12
C ASN A 738 -19.51 32.71 -22.95
N MET A 739 -19.27 33.77 -22.17
CA MET A 739 -17.90 34.27 -21.94
C MET A 739 -17.09 33.38 -20.99
N ARG A 740 -17.78 32.61 -20.14
CA ARG A 740 -17.23 31.73 -19.10
C ARG A 740 -17.01 30.30 -19.56
N LEU A 741 -17.69 29.89 -20.63
CA LEU A 741 -17.46 28.63 -21.33
C LEU A 741 -16.19 28.73 -22.18
N LYS A 742 -15.20 27.90 -21.87
CA LYS A 742 -13.93 27.79 -22.59
C LYS A 742 -13.84 26.44 -23.30
N LYS A 743 -13.50 26.46 -24.58
CA LYS A 743 -13.14 25.23 -25.31
C LYS A 743 -11.66 24.93 -25.06
N PHE A 744 -11.31 23.66 -24.88
CA PHE A 744 -9.92 23.23 -24.96
C PHE A 744 -9.31 23.56 -26.33
N SER A 745 -8.15 24.22 -26.33
CA SER A 745 -7.24 24.29 -27.48
C SER A 745 -5.90 23.67 -27.10
N ASP A 746 -5.10 23.27 -28.09
CA ASP A 746 -3.76 22.67 -27.88
C ASP A 746 -2.83 23.52 -27.00
N ASN A 747 -3.12 24.82 -26.82
CA ASN A 747 -2.36 25.75 -25.99
C ASN A 747 -3.08 26.21 -24.71
N ASP A 748 -4.36 25.83 -24.53
CA ASP A 748 -5.23 26.25 -23.42
C ASP A 748 -5.44 25.09 -22.42
N TRP A 749 -4.35 24.39 -22.09
CA TRP A 749 -4.36 23.51 -20.92
C TRP A 749 -4.72 24.35 -19.68
N PRO A 750 -5.56 23.84 -18.77
CA PRO A 750 -5.97 24.58 -17.59
C PRO A 750 -4.77 25.18 -16.89
N ILE A 751 -4.84 26.49 -16.66
CA ILE A 751 -3.96 27.14 -15.70
C ILE A 751 -4.47 26.66 -14.34
N TRP A 752 -3.95 25.51 -13.91
CA TRP A 752 -4.15 25.01 -12.56
C TRP A 752 -3.76 26.12 -11.58
N PRO A 753 -4.48 26.28 -10.44
CA PRO A 753 -4.31 27.39 -9.54
C PRO A 753 -2.83 27.70 -9.30
N SER A 754 -2.40 28.90 -9.69
CA SER A 754 -1.01 29.32 -9.51
C SER A 754 -0.62 29.25 -8.04
N THR A 755 0.67 29.04 -7.80
CA THR A 755 1.39 28.81 -6.53
C THR A 755 1.09 29.73 -5.34
N ASP A 756 0.24 30.75 -5.49
CA ASP A 756 -0.04 31.79 -4.49
C ASP A 756 -1.37 31.60 -3.73
N SER A 757 -2.16 30.57 -4.03
CA SER A 757 -3.41 30.28 -3.30
C SER A 757 -3.24 29.12 -2.30
N HIS A 758 -4.03 29.09 -1.22
CA HIS A 758 -4.10 28.00 -0.22
C HIS A 758 -4.51 26.63 -0.82
N GLN A 759 -4.55 26.47 -2.14
CA GLN A 759 -4.94 25.28 -2.90
C GLN A 759 -3.74 24.40 -3.33
N HIS A 760 -2.54 24.67 -2.82
CA HIS A 760 -1.32 23.92 -3.13
C HIS A 760 -1.27 22.55 -2.40
N GLU A 761 -1.80 22.46 -1.18
CA GLU A 761 -1.79 21.21 -0.42
C GLU A 761 -2.76 20.15 -0.99
N THR A 762 -3.81 20.59 -1.69
CA THR A 762 -4.88 19.72 -2.21
C THR A 762 -4.51 18.88 -3.44
N TRP A 763 -3.48 19.28 -4.21
CA TRP A 763 -3.06 18.59 -5.44
C TRP A 763 -1.65 17.98 -5.38
N VAL A 764 -0.78 18.42 -4.48
CA VAL A 764 0.58 17.86 -4.34
C VAL A 764 0.54 16.39 -3.91
N ASN A 765 -0.42 16.02 -3.06
CA ASN A 765 -0.51 14.68 -2.47
C ASN A 765 -1.09 13.62 -3.43
N LEU A 766 -1.60 14.02 -4.60
CA LEU A 766 -1.97 13.08 -5.68
C LEU A 766 -0.73 12.57 -6.46
N GLY A 767 0.43 13.22 -6.29
CA GLY A 767 1.70 12.84 -6.93
C GLY A 767 2.35 11.56 -6.38
N ASP A 768 2.02 11.16 -5.15
CA ASP A 768 2.55 9.94 -4.53
C ASP A 768 1.94 8.65 -5.12
N TRP A 769 0.87 8.77 -5.92
CA TRP A 769 0.14 7.65 -6.52
C TRP A 769 0.84 7.03 -7.75
N ASN A 770 1.92 7.63 -8.26
CA ASN A 770 2.64 7.16 -9.46
C ASN A 770 4.14 7.48 -9.39
N ASP A 771 4.83 7.04 -8.34
CA ASP A 771 6.28 7.23 -8.14
C ASP A 771 6.75 8.70 -8.20
N GLY A 772 5.93 9.65 -7.74
CA GLY A 772 6.23 11.08 -7.82
C GLY A 772 5.85 11.74 -9.15
N HIS A 773 5.04 11.07 -9.98
CA HIS A 773 4.44 11.65 -11.18
C HIS A 773 2.97 11.97 -10.95
N PRO A 774 2.57 13.23 -10.71
CA PRO A 774 1.17 13.62 -10.74
C PRO A 774 0.49 13.04 -11.99
N VAL A 775 -0.64 12.35 -11.78
CA VAL A 775 -1.57 12.01 -12.85
C VAL A 775 -2.30 13.29 -13.23
N TYR A 776 -1.51 14.21 -13.80
CA TYR A 776 -2.03 15.07 -14.85
C TYR A 776 -2.39 14.13 -16.00
N PRO A 777 -3.48 14.38 -16.74
CA PRO A 777 -3.61 13.76 -18.03
C PRO A 777 -2.43 14.23 -18.89
N LYS A 778 -1.31 13.50 -18.90
CA LYS A 778 -0.37 13.55 -20.01
C LYS A 778 -1.06 12.81 -21.14
N LEU A 779 -2.04 13.46 -21.76
CA LEU A 779 -2.48 13.13 -23.11
C LEU A 779 -1.24 13.31 -23.98
N LYS A 780 -0.52 12.21 -24.20
CA LYS A 780 0.65 12.13 -25.06
C LYS A 780 0.17 12.36 -26.49
N ILE A 781 0.27 13.59 -26.96
CA ILE A 781 0.09 13.90 -28.38
C ILE A 781 1.39 13.46 -29.07
N ASP A 782 1.37 12.30 -29.73
CA ASP A 782 2.47 11.88 -30.59
C ASP A 782 2.54 12.85 -31.79
N TYR A 783 3.57 13.70 -31.80
CA TYR A 783 3.91 14.51 -32.96
C TYR A 783 4.42 13.59 -34.08
N TYR A 784 3.55 13.26 -35.04
CA TYR A 784 4.01 12.78 -36.33
C TYR A 784 4.57 13.97 -37.12
N ASN A 785 5.90 14.01 -37.29
CA ASN A 785 6.56 14.84 -38.30
C ASN A 785 6.29 14.32 -39.71
#